data_AF-A0A401KMT9-F1
#
_entry.id   AF-A0A401KMT9-F1
#
_cell.length_a   1.000
_cell.length_b   1.000
_cell.length_c   1.000
_cell.angle_alpha   90.00
_cell.angle_beta   90.00
_cell.angle_gamma   90.00
#
_symmetry.space_group_name_H-M   'P 1'
#
loop_
_entity.id
_entity.type
_entity.pdbx_description
1 polymer ?
#
loop_
_entity_poly.entity_id
_entity_poly.type
_entity_poly.pdbx_seq_one_letter_code
_entity_poly.pdbx_strand_id
1 'polypeptide(L)'
;MAEVIDYIVYMTYDLHGQWDAHNSNSQEGCDTGNCLRSQVNLTETKQSLAMITNAGVPGAKVIVGVTSYGRSFKMADPNCWGPDCLYTGDRLNSDAKKGECTNTAGYLAGAEIDEIMKDSSRVVKSYVDTTSNSDILIYDNDEWVSYMSADTKRTRTTLYSVWGLGGTSDWASDLQTYHDVPKPATSWANFIQLAKAGEDPKTDQTRNGNWTSYNCADDNVANLFDFTPSQRWKNMDTDTAWDDIIRIWNETDRGRNLTFMQSVESTTHFKSQACGEIQSGSCSSIGCEDGANGNHSGPAAFLILYSMAEIHGMYKRYYDGLFNSLSIVGTALDDMENKFAPIPPEEDNTWLNILIDMITLGALGTAGPLFNTMLKNHAWFAGSALDNAKDTTMTLLGQGTTTAKDVLPPGDKAKWTPEGQDEFSAYLGQVVYGWSNITSQALDDLFSGTNESMNALWEVMSDGKLIEGKRDNDPSYTGNVQNELIANINKCVIGFALPALWRQAGSYTFILDSGQSCDDNPNIGEYLEDDTIDATGVCVDNRQYYLVYPDGDATDCTCKIINDSGPCQTVCKDNKFSAPNGIQYISGENSYYGITANDLVKGSVRTWIANGRENGARIADPTNHGTMSDLIDVDVTTPGFMRIPVCSPARAFQSWDTADKNSSPNWPCDIPPGKDECGDSTFVDQTSDASPKVEDCRQIIKNIEGDATTAWTTQVVGHNQREIASHASCHFGVEATKTNGNVNFKVGGQDVIDIINDAIAKFARDGLIGAKGNMDCNGNVKSEPVLWGIY
;
A
#
# COMPACT_ATOMS: atom_id res chain seq x y z
N MET A 1 6.74 52.88 20.48
CA MET A 1 6.32 51.50 20.81
C MET A 1 5.48 50.90 19.68
N ALA A 2 4.34 51.49 19.29
CA ALA A 2 3.48 50.96 18.21
C ALA A 2 4.16 50.79 16.84
N GLU A 3 5.25 51.50 16.56
CA GLU A 3 6.04 51.37 15.32
C GLU A 3 6.85 50.06 15.23
N VAL A 4 7.20 49.44 16.36
CA VAL A 4 8.17 48.32 16.42
C VAL A 4 7.57 47.00 16.89
N ILE A 5 6.29 46.98 17.26
CA ILE A 5 5.55 45.77 17.67
C ILE A 5 4.40 45.49 16.70
N ASP A 6 4.07 44.22 16.53
CA ASP A 6 2.97 43.78 15.66
C ASP A 6 1.61 44.21 16.22
N TYR A 7 1.42 44.03 17.53
CA TYR A 7 0.19 44.39 18.23
C TYR A 7 0.43 44.67 19.73
N ILE A 8 -0.54 45.28 20.38
CA ILE A 8 -0.62 45.55 21.83
C ILE A 8 -1.82 44.80 22.38
N VAL A 9 -1.59 43.86 23.29
CA VAL A 9 -2.67 43.34 24.15
C VAL A 9 -2.98 44.40 25.19
N TYR A 10 -4.16 45.00 25.07
CA TYR A 10 -4.62 46.02 25.99
C TYR A 10 -5.59 45.38 26.99
N MET A 11 -5.11 45.16 28.21
CA MET A 11 -5.78 44.40 29.27
C MET A 11 -6.96 45.19 29.86
N THR A 12 -8.07 45.26 29.13
CA THR A 12 -9.29 46.01 29.49
C THR A 12 -10.21 45.23 30.42
N TYR A 13 -9.62 44.69 31.48
CA TYR A 13 -10.23 43.95 32.57
C TYR A 13 -9.52 44.33 33.87
N ASP A 14 -9.95 43.81 35.01
CA ASP A 14 -9.49 44.28 36.33
C ASP A 14 -9.72 45.79 36.51
N LEU A 15 -10.77 46.35 35.91
CA LEU A 15 -11.16 47.74 36.10
C LEU A 15 -11.55 48.01 37.55
N HIS A 16 -12.17 47.00 38.18
CA HIS A 16 -12.61 47.01 39.57
C HIS A 16 -12.30 45.69 40.26
N GLY A 17 -12.03 45.77 41.56
CA GLY A 17 -11.70 44.62 42.39
C GLY A 17 -11.60 44.99 43.85
N GLN A 18 -11.25 44.01 44.70
CA GLN A 18 -11.18 44.19 46.16
C GLN A 18 -10.27 45.37 46.58
N TRP A 19 -9.25 45.66 45.77
CA TRP A 19 -8.28 46.73 46.03
C TRP A 19 -8.87 48.15 45.98
N ASP A 20 -10.11 48.30 45.49
CA ASP A 20 -10.82 49.58 45.46
C ASP A 20 -11.30 50.03 46.84
N ALA A 21 -11.43 49.10 47.80
CA ALA A 21 -11.90 49.39 49.14
C ALA A 21 -11.08 50.49 49.82
N HIS A 22 -11.79 51.41 50.49
CA HIS A 22 -11.24 52.58 51.17
C HIS A 22 -10.50 53.58 50.28
N ASN A 23 -10.78 53.59 48.97
CA ASN A 23 -10.26 54.58 48.04
C ASN A 23 -11.41 55.37 47.39
N SER A 24 -11.62 56.61 47.82
CA SER A 24 -12.66 57.49 47.23
C SER A 24 -12.42 57.85 45.76
N ASN A 25 -11.25 57.55 45.21
CA ASN A 25 -10.88 57.85 43.82
C ASN A 25 -10.90 56.62 42.91
N SER A 26 -11.22 55.43 43.41
CA SER A 26 -11.26 54.21 42.60
C SER A 26 -12.53 54.08 41.77
N GLN A 27 -13.64 54.66 42.25
CA GLN A 27 -14.96 54.48 41.66
C GLN A 27 -15.75 55.79 41.68
N GLU A 28 -16.26 56.22 40.52
CA GLU A 28 -17.09 57.42 40.44
C GLU A 28 -18.39 57.24 41.24
N GLY A 29 -18.69 58.21 42.12
CA GLY A 29 -19.90 58.20 42.94
C GLY A 29 -19.88 57.23 44.14
N CYS A 30 -18.72 56.65 44.48
CA CYS A 30 -18.58 55.74 45.62
C CYS A 30 -17.53 56.25 46.63
N ASP A 31 -17.97 56.98 47.65
CA ASP A 31 -17.08 57.66 48.63
C ASP A 31 -16.07 56.75 49.32
N THR A 32 -16.42 55.47 49.49
CA THR A 32 -15.61 54.47 50.19
C THR A 32 -14.94 53.47 49.24
N GLY A 33 -15.17 53.58 47.93
CA GLY A 33 -14.57 52.73 46.90
C GLY A 33 -14.97 51.25 46.94
N ASN A 34 -15.90 50.85 47.82
CA ASN A 34 -16.33 49.46 47.96
C ASN A 34 -17.74 49.20 47.39
N CYS A 35 -18.11 49.89 46.31
CA CYS A 35 -19.36 49.62 45.63
C CYS A 35 -19.20 48.44 44.65
N LEU A 36 -20.28 47.71 44.40
CA LEU A 36 -20.31 46.57 43.48
C LEU A 36 -20.19 47.03 42.02
N ARG A 37 -18.96 47.12 41.52
CA ARG A 37 -18.66 47.51 40.13
C ARG A 37 -18.11 46.33 39.33
N SER A 38 -18.45 46.31 38.04
CA SER A 38 -18.00 45.24 37.14
C SER A 38 -16.53 45.42 36.76
N GLN A 39 -15.73 44.37 36.92
CA GLN A 39 -14.32 44.38 36.52
C GLN A 39 -14.10 44.48 35.00
N VAL A 40 -15.16 44.30 34.22
CA VAL A 40 -15.15 44.32 32.75
C VAL A 40 -16.12 45.38 32.22
N ASN A 41 -16.39 46.46 32.94
CA ASN A 41 -17.36 47.48 32.52
C ASN A 41 -17.07 48.04 31.10
N LEU A 42 -17.99 47.83 30.15
CA LEU A 42 -17.80 48.21 28.75
C LEU A 42 -17.64 49.73 28.55
N THR A 43 -18.26 50.54 29.39
CA THR A 43 -18.14 52.01 29.30
C THR A 43 -16.71 52.44 29.59
N GLU A 44 -16.12 51.88 30.64
CA GLU A 44 -14.73 52.13 31.02
C GLU A 44 -13.76 51.47 30.04
N THR A 45 -14.05 50.26 29.55
CA THR A 45 -13.30 49.64 28.46
C THR A 45 -13.24 50.56 27.24
N LYS A 46 -14.36 51.16 26.84
CA LYS A 46 -14.41 52.10 25.71
C LYS A 46 -13.57 53.35 25.97
N GLN A 47 -13.61 53.91 27.18
CA GLN A 47 -12.78 55.06 27.56
C GLN A 47 -11.29 54.71 27.50
N SER A 48 -10.90 53.55 28.04
CA SER A 48 -9.53 53.05 28.00
C SER A 48 -9.03 52.83 26.56
N LEU A 49 -9.87 52.25 25.71
CA LEU A 49 -9.56 52.06 24.29
C LEU A 49 -9.41 53.40 23.55
N ALA A 50 -10.27 54.37 23.85
CA ALA A 50 -10.15 55.71 23.28
C ALA A 50 -8.83 56.40 23.69
N MET A 51 -8.35 56.20 24.92
CA MET A 51 -7.07 56.75 25.37
C MET A 51 -5.89 56.21 24.55
N ILE A 52 -5.79 54.89 24.38
CA ILE A 52 -4.67 54.30 23.64
C ILE A 52 -4.70 54.66 22.14
N THR A 53 -5.88 54.73 21.53
CA THR A 53 -5.98 55.16 20.13
C THR A 53 -5.69 56.65 19.97
N ASN A 54 -6.11 57.51 20.91
CA ASN A 54 -5.78 58.94 20.90
C ASN A 54 -4.29 59.20 21.13
N ALA A 55 -3.58 58.30 21.81
CA ALA A 55 -2.13 58.35 21.97
C ALA A 55 -1.36 57.98 20.68
N GLY A 56 -2.05 57.74 19.56
CA GLY A 56 -1.46 57.49 18.24
C GLY A 56 -1.24 56.02 17.91
N VAL A 57 -1.76 55.08 18.71
CA VAL A 57 -1.73 53.65 18.38
C VAL A 57 -2.83 53.35 17.35
N PRO A 58 -2.50 52.79 16.17
CA PRO A 58 -3.52 52.37 15.21
C PRO A 58 -4.45 51.32 15.82
N GLY A 59 -5.77 51.48 15.65
CA GLY A 59 -6.78 50.54 16.19
C GLY A 59 -6.52 49.08 15.78
N ALA A 60 -6.11 48.86 14.52
CA ALA A 60 -5.75 47.53 14.00
C ALA A 60 -4.59 46.84 14.76
N LYS A 61 -3.79 47.60 15.53
CA LYS A 61 -2.73 47.06 16.40
C LYS A 61 -3.18 46.89 17.86
N VAL A 62 -4.40 47.26 18.22
CA VAL A 62 -4.94 47.11 19.58
C VAL A 62 -5.75 45.83 19.66
N ILE A 63 -5.28 44.87 20.44
CA ILE A 63 -5.97 43.61 20.75
C ILE A 63 -6.62 43.77 22.12
N VAL A 64 -7.94 43.71 22.17
CA VAL A 64 -8.73 44.02 23.36
C VAL A 64 -8.76 42.83 24.32
N GLY A 65 -8.40 43.06 25.58
CA GLY A 65 -8.47 42.04 26.62
C GLY A 65 -9.91 41.66 26.98
N VAL A 66 -10.21 40.37 26.98
CA VAL A 66 -11.43 39.75 27.52
C VAL A 66 -11.04 38.70 28.56
N THR A 67 -11.95 38.31 29.46
CA THR A 67 -11.58 37.44 30.59
C THR A 67 -12.35 36.13 30.64
N SER A 68 -11.66 35.06 30.97
CA SER A 68 -12.22 33.78 31.40
C SER A 68 -12.29 33.66 32.92
N TYR A 69 -12.47 34.78 33.62
CA TYR A 69 -12.62 34.85 35.06
C TYR A 69 -13.51 36.02 35.46
N GLY A 70 -13.99 35.99 36.70
CA GLY A 70 -14.73 37.05 37.36
C GLY A 70 -14.00 37.61 38.59
N ARG A 71 -14.29 38.87 38.93
CA ARG A 71 -13.96 39.43 40.25
C ARG A 71 -15.17 39.31 41.14
N SER A 72 -14.98 38.65 42.28
CA SER A 72 -16.04 38.38 43.24
C SER A 72 -15.95 39.27 44.47
N PHE A 73 -17.09 39.47 45.12
CA PHE A 73 -17.25 40.31 46.30
C PHE A 73 -18.25 39.65 47.25
N LYS A 74 -18.01 39.79 48.56
CA LYS A 74 -19.02 39.50 49.58
C LYS A 74 -19.86 40.74 49.83
N MET A 75 -21.14 40.70 49.49
CA MET A 75 -22.06 41.81 49.64
C MET A 75 -22.27 42.15 51.13
N ALA A 76 -22.34 43.44 51.44
CA ALA A 76 -22.61 43.90 52.81
C ALA A 76 -24.08 43.69 53.22
N ASP A 77 -25.00 43.70 52.26
CA ASP A 77 -26.42 43.35 52.44
C ASP A 77 -26.83 42.41 51.30
N PRO A 78 -27.29 41.18 51.58
CA PRO A 78 -27.72 40.23 50.56
C PRO A 78 -28.90 40.73 49.71
N ASN A 79 -29.64 41.74 50.17
CA ASN A 79 -30.76 42.35 49.44
C ASN A 79 -30.35 43.57 48.60
N CYS A 80 -29.07 43.96 48.62
CA CYS A 80 -28.54 45.09 47.88
C CYS A 80 -27.42 44.63 46.93
N TRP A 81 -27.74 44.50 45.64
CA TRP A 81 -26.82 44.01 44.59
C TRP A 81 -26.66 44.96 43.40
N GLY A 82 -27.18 46.19 43.53
CA GLY A 82 -27.01 47.24 42.53
C GLY A 82 -25.62 47.88 42.57
N PRO A 83 -25.29 48.74 41.59
CA PRO A 83 -23.95 49.33 41.45
C PRO A 83 -23.54 50.28 42.58
N ASP A 84 -24.49 50.74 43.40
CA ASP A 84 -24.26 51.59 44.57
C ASP A 84 -24.31 50.81 45.90
N CYS A 85 -24.52 49.49 45.82
CA CYS A 85 -24.48 48.61 46.98
C CYS A 85 -23.04 48.26 47.34
N LEU A 86 -22.79 48.01 48.62
CA LEU A 86 -21.44 47.86 49.15
C LEU A 86 -21.03 46.39 49.29
N TYR A 87 -19.73 46.14 49.19
CA TYR A 87 -19.09 44.89 49.58
C TYR A 87 -18.25 45.02 50.86
N THR A 88 -17.87 43.88 51.44
CA THR A 88 -17.09 43.74 52.68
C THR A 88 -15.63 43.34 52.43
N GLY A 89 -14.80 43.38 53.49
CA GLY A 89 -13.35 43.23 53.40
C GLY A 89 -12.61 44.57 53.29
N ASP A 90 -11.30 44.49 53.15
CA ASP A 90 -10.40 45.63 52.98
C ASP A 90 -9.60 45.53 51.67
N ARG A 91 -8.75 46.52 51.38
CA ARG A 91 -7.96 46.57 50.14
C ARG A 91 -7.06 45.35 49.90
N LEU A 92 -6.63 44.66 50.96
CA LEU A 92 -5.70 43.53 50.92
C LEU A 92 -6.39 42.18 51.15
N ASN A 93 -7.55 42.19 51.81
CA ASN A 93 -8.27 40.99 52.22
C ASN A 93 -9.70 41.04 51.71
N SER A 94 -10.04 40.16 50.77
CA SER A 94 -11.42 39.96 50.32
C SER A 94 -12.14 39.00 51.25
N ASP A 95 -13.35 39.38 51.67
CA ASP A 95 -14.26 38.50 52.41
C ASP A 95 -15.03 37.55 51.46
N ALA A 96 -14.91 37.72 50.14
CA ALA A 96 -15.53 36.85 49.15
C ALA A 96 -15.01 35.41 49.26
N LYS A 97 -15.88 34.44 49.01
CA LYS A 97 -15.49 33.03 49.00
C LYS A 97 -14.46 32.76 47.91
N LYS A 98 -13.48 31.90 48.24
CA LYS A 98 -12.47 31.41 47.31
C LYS A 98 -13.07 30.35 46.39
N GLY A 99 -12.66 30.35 45.12
CA GLY A 99 -12.84 29.20 44.24
C GLY A 99 -12.02 28.00 44.70
N GLU A 100 -12.47 26.79 44.37
CA GLU A 100 -11.82 25.55 44.76
C GLU A 100 -10.44 25.39 44.09
N CYS A 101 -10.34 25.72 42.81
CA CYS A 101 -9.11 25.59 42.04
C CYS A 101 -8.26 26.86 42.07
N THR A 102 -8.88 28.04 41.95
CA THR A 102 -8.15 29.32 41.98
C THR A 102 -7.65 29.67 43.38
N ASN A 103 -8.32 29.17 44.44
CA ASN A 103 -7.96 29.33 45.85
C ASN A 103 -7.63 30.78 46.28
N THR A 104 -8.25 31.75 45.60
CA THR A 104 -7.99 33.18 45.76
C THR A 104 -9.30 33.89 46.03
N ALA A 105 -9.37 34.65 47.13
CA ALA A 105 -10.58 35.37 47.49
C ALA A 105 -10.73 36.58 46.56
N GLY A 106 -11.95 36.84 46.09
CA GLY A 106 -12.26 37.91 45.15
C GLY A 106 -11.93 37.58 43.68
N TYR A 107 -11.64 36.32 43.36
CA TYR A 107 -11.32 35.86 42.01
C TYR A 107 -11.91 34.46 41.78
N LEU A 108 -12.64 34.29 40.67
CA LEU A 108 -13.19 33.00 40.26
C LEU A 108 -12.90 32.73 38.79
N ALA A 109 -12.45 31.53 38.47
CA ALA A 109 -12.34 31.06 37.09
C ALA A 109 -13.72 30.95 36.45
N GLY A 110 -13.80 31.07 35.12
CA GLY A 110 -15.03 30.84 34.36
C GLY A 110 -15.60 29.45 34.61
N ALA A 111 -14.74 28.43 34.70
CA ALA A 111 -15.13 27.06 35.06
C ALA A 111 -15.80 26.97 36.44
N GLU A 112 -15.30 27.70 37.43
CA GLU A 112 -15.86 27.75 38.80
C GLU A 112 -17.21 28.48 38.81
N ILE A 113 -17.35 29.56 38.03
CA ILE A 113 -18.61 30.29 37.86
C ILE A 113 -19.66 29.39 37.20
N ASP A 114 -19.30 28.69 36.12
CA ASP A 114 -20.18 27.77 35.41
C ASP A 114 -20.61 26.59 36.30
N GLU A 115 -19.72 26.09 37.16
CA GLU A 115 -20.04 25.07 38.16
C GLU A 115 -21.07 25.57 39.18
N ILE A 116 -20.89 26.78 39.73
CA ILE A 116 -21.87 27.40 40.62
C ILE A 116 -23.22 27.54 39.91
N MET A 117 -23.22 27.97 38.65
CA MET A 117 -24.45 28.14 37.86
C MET A 117 -25.18 26.82 37.58
N LYS A 118 -24.48 25.67 37.54
CA LYS A 118 -25.09 24.35 37.37
C LYS A 118 -25.87 23.90 38.61
N ASP A 119 -25.49 24.38 39.79
CA ASP A 119 -26.22 24.11 41.03
C ASP A 119 -27.22 25.24 41.32
N SER A 120 -28.47 25.04 40.91
CA SER A 120 -29.54 26.03 41.12
C SER A 120 -29.80 26.37 42.59
N SER A 121 -29.38 25.54 43.54
CA SER A 121 -29.54 25.84 44.97
C SER A 121 -28.58 26.92 45.45
N ARG A 122 -27.47 27.12 44.73
CA ARG A 122 -26.46 28.14 45.00
C ARG A 122 -26.79 29.46 44.32
N VAL A 123 -27.52 29.44 43.21
CA VAL A 123 -27.83 30.64 42.42
C VAL A 123 -28.97 31.44 43.07
N VAL A 124 -28.68 32.66 43.51
CA VAL A 124 -29.69 33.62 43.97
C VAL A 124 -30.24 34.41 42.78
N LYS A 125 -29.35 34.89 41.90
CA LYS A 125 -29.73 35.66 40.71
C LYS A 125 -28.62 35.64 39.65
N SER A 126 -28.98 35.56 38.37
CA SER A 126 -28.04 35.73 37.25
C SER A 126 -28.67 36.62 36.19
N TYR A 127 -27.95 37.63 35.72
CA TYR A 127 -28.42 38.56 34.70
C TYR A 127 -27.27 39.30 34.01
N VAL A 128 -27.53 39.81 32.81
CA VAL A 128 -26.64 40.76 32.14
C VAL A 128 -27.01 42.17 32.59
N ASP A 129 -26.07 42.87 33.23
CA ASP A 129 -26.22 44.30 33.49
C ASP A 129 -26.07 45.06 32.17
N THR A 130 -27.16 45.67 31.69
CA THR A 130 -27.19 46.33 30.39
C THR A 130 -26.38 47.63 30.37
N THR A 131 -26.16 48.26 31.53
CA THR A 131 -25.37 49.51 31.61
C THR A 131 -23.88 49.24 31.47
N SER A 132 -23.34 48.25 32.20
CA SER A 132 -21.93 47.86 32.07
C SER A 132 -21.67 46.82 30.96
N ASN A 133 -22.72 46.24 30.37
CA ASN A 133 -22.68 45.08 29.48
C ASN A 133 -21.86 43.91 30.08
N SER A 134 -22.07 43.61 31.36
CA SER A 134 -21.35 42.56 32.08
C SER A 134 -22.30 41.51 32.61
N ASP A 135 -21.85 40.27 32.71
CA ASP A 135 -22.60 39.19 33.33
C ASP A 135 -22.42 39.26 34.84
N ILE A 136 -23.52 39.26 35.59
CA ILE A 136 -23.55 39.30 37.04
C ILE A 136 -24.20 38.03 37.57
N LEU A 137 -23.52 37.39 38.53
CA LEU A 137 -24.05 36.26 39.28
C LEU A 137 -24.02 36.58 40.77
N ILE A 138 -25.16 36.38 41.42
CA ILE A 138 -25.33 36.40 42.88
C ILE A 138 -25.56 34.96 43.32
N TYR A 139 -24.75 34.49 44.27
CA TYR A 139 -24.74 33.11 44.68
C TYR A 139 -24.50 32.95 46.18
N ASP A 140 -24.80 31.77 46.72
CA ASP A 140 -24.64 31.39 48.12
C ASP A 140 -25.10 32.47 49.13
N ASN A 141 -26.28 33.05 48.88
CA ASN A 141 -26.92 34.13 49.64
C ASN A 141 -26.31 35.54 49.47
N ASP A 142 -25.02 35.73 49.72
CA ASP A 142 -24.38 37.05 49.80
C ASP A 142 -23.11 37.22 48.96
N GLU A 143 -22.82 36.30 48.04
CA GLU A 143 -21.68 36.41 47.15
C GLU A 143 -22.10 36.99 45.79
N TRP A 144 -21.26 37.85 45.22
CA TRP A 144 -21.50 38.54 43.96
C TRP A 144 -20.27 38.39 43.07
N VAL A 145 -20.44 38.14 41.77
CA VAL A 145 -19.33 38.11 40.81
C VAL A 145 -19.73 38.78 39.49
N SER A 146 -18.81 39.59 38.96
CA SER A 146 -18.90 40.13 37.60
C SER A 146 -17.89 39.46 36.69
N TYR A 147 -18.36 39.03 35.52
CA TYR A 147 -17.57 38.27 34.54
C TYR A 147 -18.07 38.51 33.11
N MET A 148 -17.44 37.83 32.16
CA MET A 148 -17.88 37.78 30.77
C MET A 148 -18.27 36.34 30.41
N SER A 149 -19.55 36.11 30.14
CA SER A 149 -20.02 34.86 29.55
C SER A 149 -19.53 34.72 28.10
N ALA A 150 -19.60 33.51 27.55
CA ALA A 150 -19.27 33.27 26.15
C ALA A 150 -20.09 34.15 25.18
N ASP A 151 -21.35 34.41 25.51
CA ASP A 151 -22.23 35.28 24.73
C ASP A 151 -21.80 36.74 24.83
N THR A 152 -21.49 37.25 26.02
CA THR A 152 -20.97 38.61 26.19
C THR A 152 -19.64 38.79 25.47
N LYS A 153 -18.72 37.83 25.55
CA LYS A 153 -17.47 37.84 24.76
C LYS A 153 -17.76 37.94 23.27
N ARG A 154 -18.67 37.11 22.74
CA ARG A 154 -19.04 37.14 21.31
C ARG A 154 -19.61 38.49 20.91
N THR A 155 -20.54 39.04 21.69
CA THR A 155 -21.11 40.37 21.44
C THR A 155 -20.02 41.45 21.43
N ARG A 156 -19.07 41.39 22.37
CA ARG A 156 -17.98 42.37 22.45
C ARG A 156 -16.94 42.21 21.35
N THR A 157 -16.61 40.99 20.93
CA THR A 157 -15.74 40.77 19.77
C THR A 157 -16.31 41.43 18.51
N THR A 158 -17.62 41.31 18.25
CA THR A 158 -18.27 42.01 17.15
C THR A 158 -18.19 43.53 17.32
N LEU A 159 -18.44 44.03 18.53
CA LEU A 159 -18.36 45.47 18.82
C LEU A 159 -16.96 46.04 18.59
N TYR A 160 -15.92 45.36 19.06
CA TYR A 160 -14.53 45.78 18.89
C TYR A 160 -14.09 45.78 17.44
N SER A 161 -14.57 44.81 16.65
CA SER A 161 -14.37 44.80 15.20
C SER A 161 -15.01 46.01 14.53
N VAL A 162 -16.25 46.37 14.90
CA VAL A 162 -16.94 47.58 14.40
C VAL A 162 -16.19 48.87 14.77
N TRP A 163 -15.49 48.89 15.91
CA TRP A 163 -14.64 50.01 16.33
C TRP A 163 -13.27 50.06 15.63
N GLY A 164 -12.97 49.12 14.73
CA GLY A 164 -11.71 49.08 13.99
C GLY A 164 -10.52 48.58 14.82
N LEU A 165 -10.78 47.79 15.86
CA LEU A 165 -9.74 47.20 16.71
C LEU A 165 -9.24 45.88 16.11
N GLY A 166 -7.98 45.53 16.38
CA GLY A 166 -7.28 44.42 15.74
C GLY A 166 -7.75 43.01 16.12
N GLY A 167 -8.47 42.88 17.25
CA GLY A 167 -8.99 41.59 17.72
C GLY A 167 -9.17 41.56 19.24
N THR A 168 -9.25 40.35 19.80
CA THR A 168 -9.36 40.11 21.24
C THR A 168 -8.28 39.15 21.76
N SER A 169 -7.90 39.30 23.02
CA SER A 169 -7.01 38.38 23.75
C SER A 169 -7.70 37.94 25.03
N ASP A 170 -7.76 36.63 25.27
CA ASP A 170 -8.44 36.05 26.43
C ASP A 170 -7.45 35.78 27.56
N TRP A 171 -7.77 36.28 28.75
CA TRP A 171 -7.06 35.95 29.98
C TRP A 171 -7.94 35.08 30.88
N ALA A 172 -7.65 33.80 31.09
CA ALA A 172 -6.70 32.97 30.36
C ALA A 172 -7.32 31.61 30.05
N SER A 173 -6.72 30.86 29.12
CA SER A 173 -7.28 29.59 28.62
C SER A 173 -7.50 28.55 29.71
N ASP A 174 -6.63 28.49 30.73
CA ASP A 174 -6.70 27.55 31.86
C ASP A 174 -7.89 27.81 32.81
N LEU A 175 -8.58 28.94 32.67
CA LEU A 175 -9.72 29.31 33.54
C LEU A 175 -11.08 28.97 32.92
N GLN A 176 -11.11 28.50 31.68
CA GLN A 176 -12.34 28.28 30.92
C GLN A 176 -13.08 27.00 31.32
N THR A 177 -12.34 25.91 31.51
CA THR A 177 -12.93 24.59 31.76
C THR A 177 -12.05 23.76 32.69
N TYR A 178 -12.65 22.88 33.46
CA TYR A 178 -11.90 21.84 34.16
C TYR A 178 -11.31 20.83 33.17
N HIS A 179 -10.11 20.35 33.49
CA HIS A 179 -9.45 19.27 32.76
C HIS A 179 -9.23 18.08 33.69
N ASP A 180 -9.49 16.89 33.17
CA ASP A 180 -9.07 15.66 33.82
C ASP A 180 -7.55 15.61 33.90
N VAL A 181 -7.06 14.91 34.93
CA VAL A 181 -5.64 14.62 35.05
C VAL A 181 -5.17 13.85 33.80
N PRO A 182 -4.03 14.22 33.18
CA PRO A 182 -3.50 13.46 32.06
C PRO A 182 -3.20 12.01 32.47
N LYS A 183 -3.63 11.06 31.62
CA LYS A 183 -3.21 9.66 31.75
C LYS A 183 -1.67 9.56 31.72
N PRO A 184 -1.07 8.59 32.43
CA PRO A 184 -1.71 7.50 33.19
C PRO A 184 -2.07 7.88 34.63
N ALA A 185 -1.75 9.10 35.09
CA ALA A 185 -2.04 9.52 36.45
C ALA A 185 -3.56 9.54 36.70
N THR A 186 -3.98 9.02 37.85
CA THR A 186 -5.40 8.94 38.25
C THR A 186 -5.83 10.09 39.15
N SER A 187 -4.90 10.94 39.58
CA SER A 187 -5.21 12.18 40.33
C SER A 187 -4.18 13.27 40.08
N TRP A 188 -4.62 14.54 40.13
CA TRP A 188 -3.73 15.70 40.08
C TRP A 188 -2.69 15.70 41.21
N ALA A 189 -3.02 15.13 42.38
CA ALA A 189 -2.07 15.01 43.49
C ALA A 189 -0.86 14.13 43.12
N ASN A 190 -1.10 12.96 42.51
CA ASN A 190 -0.03 12.09 42.02
C ASN A 190 0.75 12.75 40.89
N PHE A 191 0.06 13.33 39.92
CA PHE A 191 0.67 14.03 38.79
C PHE A 191 1.64 15.13 39.25
N ILE A 192 1.22 15.97 40.22
CA ILE A 192 2.04 17.04 40.78
C ILE A 192 3.21 16.48 41.60
N GLN A 193 3.02 15.37 42.33
CA GLN A 193 4.10 14.74 43.09
C GLN A 193 5.21 14.23 42.18
N LEU A 194 4.87 13.50 41.13
CA LEU A 194 5.81 13.00 40.13
C LEU A 194 6.57 14.16 39.45
N ALA A 195 5.84 15.20 39.01
CA ALA A 195 6.46 16.38 38.43
C ALA A 195 7.43 17.09 39.39
N LYS A 196 7.08 17.17 40.68
CA LYS A 196 7.95 17.74 41.72
C LYS A 196 9.18 16.88 42.03
N ALA A 197 9.08 15.57 41.84
CA ALA A 197 10.19 14.63 41.97
C ALA A 197 11.16 14.69 40.77
N GLY A 198 10.82 15.43 39.71
CA GLY A 198 11.59 15.48 38.47
C GLY A 198 11.30 14.32 37.52
N GLU A 199 10.27 13.53 37.82
CA GLU A 199 9.78 12.45 36.96
C GLU A 199 8.81 13.01 35.91
N ASP A 200 8.66 12.31 34.79
CA ASP A 200 7.62 12.64 33.81
C ASP A 200 6.29 11.99 34.25
N PRO A 201 5.30 12.77 34.73
CA PRO A 201 4.02 12.23 35.21
C PRO A 201 3.15 11.63 34.09
N LYS A 202 3.56 11.76 32.83
CA LYS A 202 2.89 11.18 31.66
C LYS A 202 3.46 9.82 31.27
N THR A 203 4.51 9.33 31.94
CA THR A 203 5.07 8.00 31.69
C THR A 203 4.33 6.93 32.48
N ASP A 204 3.98 5.82 31.82
CA ASP A 204 3.33 4.68 32.46
C ASP A 204 4.33 3.68 33.04
N GLN A 205 4.46 3.72 34.37
CA GLN A 205 5.32 2.82 35.15
C GLN A 205 4.57 1.59 35.70
N THR A 206 3.29 1.40 35.35
CA THR A 206 2.49 0.27 35.82
C THR A 206 2.91 -1.02 35.13
N ARG A 207 2.93 -2.12 35.90
CA ARG A 207 3.30 -3.45 35.43
C ARG A 207 2.27 -4.45 35.94
N ASN A 208 1.70 -5.23 35.04
CA ASN A 208 0.80 -6.32 35.34
C ASN A 208 1.59 -7.62 35.46
N GLY A 209 1.09 -8.58 36.23
CA GLY A 209 1.74 -9.89 36.39
C GLY A 209 2.98 -9.86 37.29
N ASN A 210 3.83 -10.88 37.15
CA ASN A 210 5.01 -11.07 37.99
C ASN A 210 6.32 -11.03 37.21
N TRP A 211 6.30 -10.69 35.92
CA TRP A 211 7.48 -10.66 35.06
C TRP A 211 8.60 -9.72 35.55
N THR A 212 8.28 -8.69 36.34
CA THR A 212 9.26 -7.79 37.00
C THR A 212 9.75 -8.27 38.37
N SER A 213 9.21 -9.38 38.88
CA SER A 213 9.62 -9.97 40.17
C SER A 213 10.80 -10.94 40.03
N TYR A 214 11.17 -11.29 38.80
CA TYR A 214 12.33 -12.14 38.49
C TYR A 214 13.58 -11.30 38.20
N ASN A 215 14.73 -11.96 38.19
CA ASN A 215 16.01 -11.33 37.84
C ASN A 215 16.83 -12.29 36.94
N CYS A 216 17.89 -11.78 36.36
CA CYS A 216 18.75 -12.50 35.42
C CYS A 216 19.50 -13.69 36.03
N ALA A 217 19.53 -13.83 37.36
CA ALA A 217 20.10 -15.00 38.03
C ALA A 217 19.09 -16.15 38.21
N ASP A 218 17.83 -15.97 37.78
CA ASP A 218 16.85 -17.05 37.75
C ASP A 218 17.34 -18.20 36.85
N ASP A 219 17.12 -19.45 37.28
CA ASP A 219 17.58 -20.63 36.56
C ASP A 219 17.05 -20.70 35.12
N ASN A 220 15.83 -20.19 34.87
CA ASN A 220 15.24 -20.14 33.52
C ASN A 220 15.98 -19.18 32.59
N VAL A 221 16.79 -18.27 33.13
CA VAL A 221 17.60 -17.31 32.38
C VAL A 221 19.05 -17.77 32.32
N ALA A 222 19.63 -18.10 33.49
CA ALA A 222 21.04 -18.43 33.65
C ALA A 222 21.43 -19.80 33.05
N ASN A 223 20.53 -20.79 33.11
CA ASN A 223 20.81 -22.15 32.65
C ASN A 223 20.15 -22.42 31.29
N LEU A 224 20.74 -21.85 30.24
CA LEU A 224 20.19 -21.83 28.88
C LEU A 224 19.73 -23.20 28.36
N PHE A 225 20.51 -24.26 28.61
CA PHE A 225 20.28 -25.58 28.03
C PHE A 225 19.49 -26.53 28.93
N ASP A 226 19.06 -26.09 30.11
CA ASP A 226 18.28 -26.92 31.04
C ASP A 226 16.77 -26.85 30.74
N PHE A 227 16.32 -25.77 30.10
CA PHE A 227 14.92 -25.48 29.82
C PHE A 227 14.67 -25.26 28.33
N THR A 228 13.55 -25.74 27.81
CA THR A 228 13.10 -25.46 26.43
C THR A 228 12.73 -23.99 26.26
N PRO A 229 12.79 -23.43 25.03
CA PRO A 229 12.38 -22.04 24.79
C PRO A 229 10.98 -21.70 25.34
N SER A 230 9.98 -22.56 25.11
CA SER A 230 8.62 -22.43 25.64
C SER A 230 8.57 -22.36 27.17
N GLN A 231 9.37 -23.19 27.86
CA GLN A 231 9.46 -23.16 29.33
C GLN A 231 10.07 -21.85 29.82
N ARG A 232 11.15 -21.37 29.19
CA ARG A 232 11.80 -20.11 29.55
C ARG A 232 10.84 -18.93 29.37
N TRP A 233 10.13 -18.89 28.24
CA TRP A 233 9.13 -17.86 27.93
C TRP A 233 8.01 -17.83 28.97
N LYS A 234 7.39 -18.99 29.23
CA LYS A 234 6.27 -19.10 30.16
C LYS A 234 6.66 -18.84 31.61
N ASN A 235 7.79 -19.37 32.06
CA ASN A 235 8.21 -19.28 33.46
C ASN A 235 8.58 -17.85 33.86
N MET A 236 8.99 -17.01 32.91
CA MET A 236 9.29 -15.59 33.13
C MET A 236 8.07 -14.67 32.98
N ASP A 237 6.87 -15.22 32.75
CA ASP A 237 5.63 -14.45 32.56
C ASP A 237 5.72 -13.45 31.38
N THR A 238 6.38 -13.89 30.30
CA THR A 238 6.67 -13.04 29.14
C THR A 238 5.42 -12.62 28.37
N ASP A 239 4.34 -13.40 28.42
CA ASP A 239 3.04 -13.03 27.85
C ASP A 239 2.51 -11.74 28.47
N THR A 240 2.53 -11.67 29.81
CA THR A 240 2.06 -10.48 30.52
C THR A 240 2.99 -9.27 30.32
N ALA A 241 4.30 -9.52 30.16
CA ALA A 241 5.25 -8.48 29.79
C ALA A 241 4.96 -7.86 28.42
N TRP A 242 4.58 -8.69 27.45
CA TRP A 242 4.14 -8.23 26.14
C TRP A 242 2.82 -7.45 26.22
N ASP A 243 1.85 -7.95 26.98
CA ASP A 243 0.57 -7.24 27.19
C ASP A 243 0.78 -5.83 27.78
N ASP A 244 1.73 -5.68 28.71
CA ASP A 244 2.11 -4.36 29.24
C ASP A 244 2.71 -3.45 28.19
N ILE A 245 3.63 -3.94 27.34
CA ILE A 245 4.21 -3.17 26.23
C ILE A 245 3.09 -2.66 25.31
N ILE A 246 2.16 -3.54 24.92
CA ILE A 246 1.06 -3.20 24.01
C ILE A 246 0.08 -2.22 24.64
N ARG A 247 -0.26 -2.42 25.92
CA ARG A 247 -1.16 -1.52 26.67
C ARG A 247 -0.54 -0.14 26.82
N ILE A 248 0.73 -0.06 27.24
CA ILE A 248 1.44 1.22 27.43
C ILE A 248 1.56 1.97 26.11
N TRP A 249 1.91 1.27 25.02
CA TRP A 249 1.91 1.84 23.69
C TRP A 249 0.55 2.44 23.30
N ASN A 250 -0.51 1.64 23.36
CA ASN A 250 -1.84 2.05 22.87
C ASN A 250 -2.52 3.11 23.75
N GLU A 251 -2.39 3.00 25.07
CA GLU A 251 -3.12 3.86 26.00
C GLU A 251 -2.36 5.13 26.37
N THR A 252 -1.02 5.13 26.26
CA THR A 252 -0.16 6.21 26.76
C THR A 252 0.79 6.74 25.69
N ASP A 253 1.73 5.93 25.19
CA ASP A 253 2.89 6.44 24.46
C ASP A 253 2.60 6.84 23.01
N ARG A 254 1.63 6.20 22.35
CA ARG A 254 1.19 6.56 20.99
C ARG A 254 0.67 8.00 20.93
N GLY A 255 0.02 8.48 21.99
CA GLY A 255 -0.46 9.87 22.11
C GLY A 255 0.64 10.88 22.44
N ARG A 256 1.85 10.43 22.78
CA ARG A 256 2.99 11.25 23.19
C ARG A 256 4.00 11.50 22.07
N ASN A 257 3.69 11.09 20.84
CA ASN A 257 4.57 11.22 19.66
C ASN A 257 5.90 10.45 19.82
N LEU A 258 5.86 9.30 20.52
CA LEU A 258 6.95 8.34 20.60
C LEU A 258 6.82 7.31 19.48
N THR A 259 7.93 6.72 19.03
CA THR A 259 7.90 5.52 18.17
C THR A 259 7.57 4.28 19.00
N PHE A 260 7.10 3.22 18.35
CA PHE A 260 6.82 1.95 19.05
C PHE A 260 8.05 1.44 19.80
N MET A 261 9.23 1.45 19.14
CA MET A 261 10.46 1.04 19.80
C MET A 261 10.85 1.95 20.97
N GLN A 262 10.60 3.27 20.91
CA GLN A 262 10.81 4.14 22.08
C GLN A 262 9.88 3.79 23.25
N SER A 263 8.64 3.35 22.96
CA SER A 263 7.72 2.86 23.99
C SER A 263 8.16 1.51 24.57
N VAL A 264 8.67 0.60 23.73
CA VAL A 264 9.30 -0.65 24.17
C VAL A 264 10.50 -0.34 25.07
N GLU A 265 11.40 0.57 24.69
CA GLU A 265 12.54 0.99 25.51
C GLU A 265 12.09 1.61 26.85
N SER A 266 11.06 2.46 26.82
CA SER A 266 10.47 3.06 28.02
C SER A 266 9.88 2.01 28.97
N THR A 267 9.21 1.00 28.43
CA THR A 267 8.55 -0.06 29.20
C THR A 267 9.56 -1.07 29.75
N THR A 268 10.54 -1.44 28.94
CA THR A 268 11.52 -2.49 29.25
C THR A 268 12.78 -1.95 29.93
N HIS A 269 13.01 -0.64 29.90
CA HIS A 269 14.22 0.03 30.38
C HIS A 269 15.54 -0.38 29.68
N PHE A 270 15.47 -1.16 28.61
CA PHE A 270 16.61 -1.41 27.73
C PHE A 270 16.72 -0.29 26.72
N LYS A 271 17.90 0.32 26.63
CA LYS A 271 18.11 1.51 25.79
C LYS A 271 18.56 1.14 24.37
N SER A 272 18.27 2.03 23.43
CA SER A 272 18.91 2.07 22.10
C SER A 272 18.60 0.85 21.22
N GLN A 273 17.35 0.39 21.18
CA GLN A 273 16.89 -0.73 20.34
C GLN A 273 16.13 -0.19 19.12
N ALA A 274 16.84 0.18 18.04
CA ALA A 274 16.22 0.64 16.80
C ALA A 274 15.99 -0.54 15.84
N CYS A 275 15.07 -1.44 16.20
CA CYS A 275 14.87 -2.71 15.47
C CYS A 275 14.22 -2.57 14.10
N GLY A 276 13.45 -1.50 13.86
CA GLY A 276 12.89 -1.19 12.53
C GLY A 276 13.91 -0.70 11.51
N GLU A 277 15.07 -0.22 11.94
CA GLU A 277 16.07 0.39 11.06
C GLU A 277 17.11 -0.65 10.59
N ILE A 278 17.01 -1.15 9.35
CA ILE A 278 17.84 -2.27 8.82
C ILE A 278 19.37 -2.08 8.97
N GLN A 279 19.85 -0.83 8.94
CA GLN A 279 21.26 -0.49 9.06
C GLN A 279 21.69 -0.21 10.50
N SER A 280 20.75 -0.11 11.45
CA SER A 280 21.09 0.11 12.85
C SER A 280 21.88 -1.08 13.39
N GLY A 281 23.03 -0.79 13.99
CA GLY A 281 23.78 -1.77 14.78
C GLY A 281 23.26 -1.90 16.22
N SER A 282 22.20 -1.15 16.57
CA SER A 282 21.75 -1.00 17.95
C SER A 282 20.72 -2.05 18.37
N CYS A 283 19.95 -2.58 17.41
CA CYS A 283 19.11 -3.76 17.62
C CYS A 283 19.95 -5.03 17.51
N SER A 284 20.52 -5.45 18.63
CA SER A 284 21.44 -6.59 18.70
C SER A 284 21.08 -7.47 19.90
N SER A 285 21.57 -8.71 19.90
CA SER A 285 21.39 -9.61 21.05
C SER A 285 22.05 -8.99 22.29
N ILE A 286 21.23 -8.44 23.18
CA ILE A 286 21.66 -7.90 24.47
C ILE A 286 21.73 -9.03 25.49
N GLY A 287 22.64 -8.96 26.46
CA GLY A 287 22.59 -9.87 27.61
C GLY A 287 21.38 -9.54 28.49
N CYS A 288 21.03 -10.42 29.42
CA CYS A 288 20.18 -10.03 30.55
C CYS A 288 21.03 -9.10 31.45
N GLU A 289 21.11 -7.82 31.08
CA GLU A 289 21.89 -6.78 31.77
C GLU A 289 21.32 -6.48 33.16
N ASP A 290 22.08 -5.76 33.99
CA ASP A 290 21.58 -5.25 35.28
C ASP A 290 20.30 -4.41 35.12
N GLY A 291 20.04 -3.83 33.94
CA GLY A 291 18.81 -3.10 33.61
C GLY A 291 17.52 -3.93 33.64
N ALA A 292 17.58 -5.25 33.40
CA ALA A 292 16.46 -6.16 33.62
C ALA A 292 16.21 -6.44 35.11
N ASN A 293 17.21 -6.24 35.97
CA ASN A 293 17.11 -6.49 37.40
C ASN A 293 16.63 -5.22 38.13
N GLY A 294 15.36 -4.85 37.92
CA GLY A 294 14.78 -3.64 38.49
C GLY A 294 13.31 -3.78 38.85
N ASN A 295 12.77 -2.80 39.56
CA ASN A 295 11.36 -2.82 39.98
C ASN A 295 10.37 -2.60 38.81
N HIS A 296 10.87 -2.17 37.64
CA HIS A 296 10.07 -1.78 36.48
C HIS A 296 10.38 -2.62 35.24
N SER A 297 11.30 -3.57 35.33
CA SER A 297 11.68 -4.48 34.24
C SER A 297 12.00 -5.86 34.80
N GLY A 298 12.26 -6.81 33.92
CA GLY A 298 12.53 -8.20 34.28
C GLY A 298 13.15 -8.98 33.13
N PRO A 299 13.60 -10.22 33.38
CA PRO A 299 14.18 -11.07 32.34
C PRO A 299 13.24 -11.37 31.17
N ALA A 300 11.91 -11.28 31.36
CA ALA A 300 10.94 -11.36 30.26
C ALA A 300 11.18 -10.29 29.18
N ALA A 301 11.53 -9.06 29.57
CA ALA A 301 11.84 -7.99 28.63
C ALA A 301 13.07 -8.34 27.77
N PHE A 302 14.07 -8.97 28.38
CA PHE A 302 15.22 -9.50 27.64
C PHE A 302 14.80 -10.55 26.61
N LEU A 303 13.91 -11.50 26.95
CA LEU A 303 13.44 -12.52 26.00
C LEU A 303 12.68 -11.92 24.81
N ILE A 304 11.85 -10.89 25.05
CA ILE A 304 11.14 -10.15 23.99
C ILE A 304 12.15 -9.43 23.09
N LEU A 305 13.06 -8.65 23.67
CA LEU A 305 14.05 -7.87 22.91
C LEU A 305 15.04 -8.77 22.16
N TYR A 306 15.41 -9.91 22.74
CA TYR A 306 16.19 -10.94 22.05
C TYR A 306 15.46 -11.42 20.80
N SER A 307 14.18 -11.73 20.92
CA SER A 307 13.36 -12.18 19.79
C SER A 307 13.24 -11.09 18.72
N MET A 308 13.06 -9.82 19.11
CA MET A 308 13.08 -8.68 18.18
C MET A 308 14.43 -8.51 17.48
N ALA A 309 15.54 -8.71 18.19
CA ALA A 309 16.88 -8.67 17.63
C ALA A 309 17.15 -9.82 16.65
N GLU A 310 16.62 -11.01 16.91
CA GLU A 310 16.67 -12.13 15.94
C GLU A 310 15.87 -11.82 14.67
N ILE A 311 14.67 -11.24 14.80
CA ILE A 311 13.89 -10.77 13.65
C ILE A 311 14.71 -9.77 12.84
N HIS A 312 15.20 -8.69 13.48
CA HIS A 312 16.07 -7.71 12.83
C HIS A 312 17.28 -8.38 12.15
N GLY A 313 17.93 -9.32 12.84
CA GLY A 313 19.08 -10.07 12.33
C GLY A 313 18.76 -10.90 11.09
N MET A 314 17.58 -11.52 11.00
CA MET A 314 17.12 -12.26 9.80
C MET A 314 16.98 -11.32 8.60
N TYR A 315 16.30 -10.19 8.77
CA TYR A 315 16.16 -9.18 7.70
C TYR A 315 17.51 -8.61 7.30
N LYS A 316 18.38 -8.30 8.27
CA LYS A 316 19.73 -7.79 8.01
C LYS A 316 20.59 -8.78 7.23
N ARG A 317 20.57 -10.07 7.59
CA ARG A 317 21.30 -11.12 6.86
C ARG A 317 20.80 -11.27 5.43
N TYR A 318 19.48 -11.19 5.20
CA TYR A 318 18.93 -11.18 3.85
C TYR A 318 19.37 -9.94 3.08
N TYR A 319 19.22 -8.75 3.66
CA TYR A 319 19.65 -7.48 3.09
C TYR A 319 21.14 -7.51 2.69
N ASP A 320 22.03 -7.86 3.61
CA ASP A 320 23.47 -7.95 3.34
C ASP A 320 23.79 -9.05 2.30
N GLY A 321 23.05 -10.16 2.35
CA GLY A 321 23.14 -11.25 1.37
C GLY A 321 22.79 -10.82 -0.05
N LEU A 322 21.77 -9.96 -0.22
CA LEU A 322 21.41 -9.38 -1.51
C LEU A 322 22.57 -8.57 -2.10
N PHE A 323 23.19 -7.66 -1.34
CA PHE A 323 24.33 -6.87 -1.82
C PHE A 323 25.56 -7.72 -2.13
N ASN A 324 25.82 -8.76 -1.33
CA ASN A 324 26.91 -9.71 -1.59
C ASN A 324 26.67 -10.53 -2.87
N SER A 325 25.42 -10.69 -3.31
CA SER A 325 25.07 -11.43 -4.53
C SER A 325 25.16 -10.59 -5.80
N LEU A 326 25.19 -9.25 -5.72
CA LEU A 326 25.10 -8.35 -6.88
C LEU A 326 26.14 -8.65 -7.97
N SER A 327 27.41 -8.82 -7.61
CA SER A 327 28.47 -9.13 -8.58
C SER A 327 28.28 -10.49 -9.25
N ILE A 328 27.77 -11.48 -8.52
CA ILE A 328 27.54 -12.84 -9.02
C ILE A 328 26.35 -12.86 -9.98
N VAL A 329 25.26 -12.18 -9.61
CA VAL A 329 24.08 -12.02 -10.45
C VAL A 329 24.46 -11.29 -11.74
N GLY A 330 25.19 -10.18 -11.66
CA GLY A 330 25.66 -9.46 -12.86
C GLY A 330 26.42 -10.36 -13.83
N THR A 331 27.41 -11.12 -13.36
CA THR A 331 28.16 -12.06 -14.22
C THR A 331 27.29 -13.19 -14.79
N ALA A 332 26.34 -13.71 -14.01
CA ALA A 332 25.40 -14.73 -14.48
C ALA A 332 24.53 -14.21 -15.62
N LEU A 333 24.17 -12.92 -15.58
CA LEU A 333 23.33 -12.28 -16.58
C LEU A 333 24.09 -11.99 -17.87
N ASP A 334 25.32 -11.49 -17.78
CA ASP A 334 26.19 -11.33 -18.95
C ASP A 334 26.40 -12.69 -19.66
N ASP A 335 26.63 -13.76 -18.89
CA ASP A 335 26.74 -15.13 -19.42
C ASP A 335 25.41 -15.61 -20.04
N MET A 336 24.27 -15.22 -19.47
CA MET A 336 22.94 -15.56 -19.98
C MET A 336 22.67 -14.88 -21.32
N GLU A 337 22.95 -13.58 -21.44
CA GLU A 337 22.81 -12.83 -22.69
C GLU A 337 23.65 -13.49 -23.80
N ASN A 338 24.93 -13.80 -23.51
CA ASN A 338 25.81 -14.46 -24.47
C ASN A 338 25.33 -15.85 -24.91
N LYS A 339 24.69 -16.62 -24.02
CA LYS A 339 24.25 -18.00 -24.29
C LYS A 339 22.88 -18.12 -24.92
N PHE A 340 21.95 -17.25 -24.53
CA PHE A 340 20.53 -17.36 -24.88
C PHE A 340 20.06 -16.26 -25.84
N ALA A 341 20.81 -15.15 -25.96
CA ALA A 341 20.49 -14.00 -26.81
C ALA A 341 21.77 -13.36 -27.42
N PRO A 342 22.54 -14.08 -28.26
CA PRO A 342 23.82 -13.59 -28.79
C PRO A 342 23.69 -12.38 -29.74
N ILE A 343 22.47 -11.94 -30.06
CA ILE A 343 22.18 -10.74 -30.85
C ILE A 343 21.68 -9.66 -29.87
N PRO A 344 22.23 -8.43 -29.91
CA PRO A 344 21.85 -7.37 -28.99
C PRO A 344 20.33 -7.10 -29.03
N PRO A 345 19.68 -6.93 -27.86
CA PRO A 345 18.27 -6.57 -27.79
C PRO A 345 18.01 -5.20 -28.45
N GLU A 346 16.86 -5.03 -29.11
CA GLU A 346 16.44 -3.70 -29.57
C GLU A 346 16.12 -2.78 -28.38
N GLU A 347 16.27 -1.45 -28.53
CA GLU A 347 15.87 -0.49 -27.50
C GLU A 347 14.33 -0.43 -27.40
N ASP A 348 13.74 -1.10 -26.41
CA ASP A 348 12.31 -1.02 -26.08
C ASP A 348 12.12 -0.84 -24.57
N ASN A 349 11.06 -0.14 -24.15
CA ASN A 349 10.70 0.14 -22.76
C ASN A 349 9.82 -0.96 -22.12
N THR A 350 9.52 -2.05 -22.82
CA THR A 350 8.73 -3.19 -22.31
C THR A 350 9.37 -3.89 -21.10
N TRP A 351 10.68 -3.71 -20.86
CA TRP A 351 11.38 -4.28 -19.70
C TRP A 351 10.89 -3.76 -18.34
N LEU A 352 10.37 -2.53 -18.26
CA LEU A 352 10.02 -1.91 -16.98
C LEU A 352 8.92 -2.67 -16.26
N ASN A 353 7.91 -3.16 -16.99
CA ASN A 353 6.82 -3.95 -16.42
C ASN A 353 7.30 -5.33 -15.94
N ILE A 354 8.27 -5.92 -16.64
CA ILE A 354 8.88 -7.22 -16.28
C ILE A 354 9.72 -7.08 -15.01
N LEU A 355 10.45 -5.97 -14.83
CA LEU A 355 11.20 -5.72 -13.59
C LEU A 355 10.27 -5.49 -12.39
N ILE A 356 9.20 -4.71 -12.59
CA ILE A 356 8.18 -4.46 -11.55
C ILE A 356 7.62 -5.78 -11.02
N ASP A 357 7.30 -6.69 -11.94
CA ASP A 357 6.77 -8.01 -11.60
C ASP A 357 7.79 -8.88 -10.83
N MET A 358 9.07 -8.83 -11.22
CA MET A 358 10.13 -9.60 -10.56
C MET A 358 10.51 -9.04 -9.18
N ILE A 359 10.34 -7.73 -8.96
CA ILE A 359 10.58 -7.09 -7.66
C ILE A 359 9.69 -7.72 -6.58
N THR A 360 8.43 -8.05 -6.89
CA THR A 360 7.48 -8.58 -5.91
C THR A 360 7.68 -10.08 -5.66
N LEU A 361 7.67 -10.89 -6.73
CA LEU A 361 7.73 -12.35 -6.59
C LEU A 361 9.13 -12.87 -6.25
N GLY A 362 10.17 -12.22 -6.77
CA GLY A 362 11.55 -12.63 -6.51
C GLY A 362 12.02 -12.33 -5.09
N ALA A 363 11.52 -11.26 -4.46
CA ALA A 363 11.80 -10.98 -3.05
C ALA A 363 11.30 -12.13 -2.16
N LEU A 364 10.07 -12.62 -2.40
CA LEU A 364 9.49 -13.73 -1.63
C LEU A 364 10.17 -15.07 -1.91
N GLY A 365 10.41 -15.38 -3.19
CA GLY A 365 11.09 -16.62 -3.60
C GLY A 365 12.53 -16.75 -3.11
N THR A 366 13.13 -15.65 -2.63
CA THR A 366 14.51 -15.63 -2.10
C THR A 366 14.55 -15.44 -0.58
N ALA A 367 13.71 -14.56 -0.02
CA ALA A 367 13.62 -14.34 1.42
C ALA A 367 12.97 -15.52 2.15
N GLY A 368 11.93 -16.13 1.57
CA GLY A 368 11.16 -17.22 2.18
C GLY A 368 11.98 -18.45 2.51
N PRO A 369 12.68 -19.04 1.54
CA PRO A 369 13.54 -20.18 1.80
C PRO A 369 14.63 -19.86 2.83
N LEU A 370 15.20 -18.65 2.75
CA LEU A 370 16.23 -18.19 3.68
C LEU A 370 15.70 -18.12 5.12
N PHE A 371 14.56 -17.44 5.31
CA PHE A 371 13.94 -17.27 6.62
C PHE A 371 13.50 -18.62 7.18
N ASN A 372 12.93 -19.49 6.35
CA ASN A 372 12.56 -20.85 6.72
C ASN A 372 13.78 -21.67 7.17
N THR A 373 14.91 -21.58 6.47
CA THR A 373 16.18 -22.23 6.86
C THR A 373 16.74 -21.64 8.16
N MET A 374 16.68 -20.31 8.36
CA MET A 374 17.11 -19.68 9.61
C MET A 374 16.24 -20.14 10.79
N LEU A 375 14.92 -20.13 10.65
CA LEU A 375 13.96 -20.56 11.68
C LEU A 375 14.17 -22.02 12.08
N LYS A 376 14.39 -22.92 11.12
CA LYS A 376 14.70 -24.34 11.37
C LYS A 376 15.95 -24.57 12.23
N ASN A 377 16.85 -23.59 12.35
CA ASN A 377 18.03 -23.69 13.21
C ASN A 377 17.77 -23.31 14.68
N HIS A 378 16.62 -22.69 14.99
CA HIS A 378 16.25 -22.37 16.37
C HIS A 378 15.70 -23.60 17.11
N ALA A 379 15.97 -23.68 18.41
CA ALA A 379 15.64 -24.84 19.25
C ALA A 379 14.15 -25.20 19.25
N TRP A 380 13.26 -24.20 19.18
CA TRP A 380 11.81 -24.40 19.18
C TRP A 380 11.31 -25.13 17.92
N PHE A 381 11.89 -24.84 16.75
CA PHE A 381 11.50 -25.47 15.48
C PHE A 381 12.10 -26.86 15.29
N ALA A 382 13.17 -27.22 16.02
CA ALA A 382 13.77 -28.54 15.97
C ALA A 382 12.90 -29.67 16.56
N GLY A 383 11.94 -29.32 17.43
CA GLY A 383 11.00 -30.25 18.06
C GLY A 383 9.57 -30.21 17.51
N SER A 384 9.28 -29.31 16.57
CA SER A 384 7.92 -29.04 16.08
C SER A 384 7.75 -29.40 14.59
N ALA A 385 6.51 -29.55 14.13
CA ALA A 385 6.24 -29.97 12.74
C ALA A 385 6.80 -28.93 11.74
N LEU A 386 7.29 -29.40 10.58
CA LEU A 386 7.84 -28.57 9.49
C LEU A 386 6.96 -27.35 9.15
N ASP A 387 5.64 -27.52 9.28
CA ASP A 387 4.62 -26.50 9.01
C ASP A 387 4.81 -25.24 9.86
N ASN A 388 5.24 -25.34 11.12
CA ASN A 388 5.34 -24.18 12.01
C ASN A 388 6.43 -23.19 11.57
N ALA A 389 7.55 -23.67 11.01
CA ALA A 389 8.62 -22.81 10.49
C ALA A 389 8.17 -22.10 9.21
N LYS A 390 7.38 -22.79 8.38
CA LYS A 390 6.80 -22.23 7.16
C LYS A 390 5.76 -21.15 7.50
N ASP A 391 4.86 -21.42 8.45
CA ASP A 391 3.85 -20.45 8.89
C ASP A 391 4.50 -19.21 9.51
N THR A 392 5.53 -19.39 10.36
CA THR A 392 6.27 -18.26 10.94
C THR A 392 6.99 -17.45 9.85
N THR A 393 7.54 -18.11 8.82
CA THR A 393 8.13 -17.44 7.65
C THR A 393 7.07 -16.61 6.92
N MET A 394 5.87 -17.15 6.73
CA MET A 394 4.76 -16.46 6.09
C MET A 394 4.32 -15.21 6.87
N THR A 395 4.24 -15.28 8.20
CA THR A 395 3.92 -14.11 9.04
C THR A 395 4.97 -13.00 8.89
N LEU A 396 6.27 -13.36 8.89
CA LEU A 396 7.36 -12.41 8.69
C LEU A 396 7.30 -11.76 7.30
N LEU A 397 7.11 -12.56 6.25
CA LEU A 397 7.07 -12.06 4.88
C LEU A 397 5.77 -11.34 4.51
N GLY A 398 4.66 -11.69 5.17
CA GLY A 398 3.33 -11.13 4.91
C GLY A 398 3.31 -9.60 4.99
N GLN A 399 4.04 -9.02 5.97
CA GLN A 399 4.19 -7.56 6.09
C GLN A 399 4.91 -6.95 4.89
N GLY A 400 5.89 -7.63 4.30
CA GLY A 400 6.59 -7.14 3.10
C GLY A 400 5.76 -7.22 1.82
N THR A 401 4.79 -8.14 1.73
CA THR A 401 3.93 -8.30 0.54
C THR A 401 2.94 -7.16 0.36
N THR A 402 2.51 -6.51 1.44
CA THR A 402 1.65 -5.32 1.40
C THR A 402 2.45 -4.10 0.94
N THR A 403 3.65 -3.91 1.48
CA THR A 403 4.52 -2.76 1.21
C THR A 403 5.09 -2.78 -0.19
N ALA A 404 5.32 -3.96 -0.78
CA ALA A 404 5.88 -4.09 -2.12
C ALA A 404 5.09 -3.34 -3.20
N LYS A 405 3.77 -3.19 -3.05
CA LYS A 405 2.92 -2.39 -3.96
C LYS A 405 3.15 -0.88 -3.83
N ASP A 406 3.53 -0.42 -2.63
CA ASP A 406 3.75 0.99 -2.30
C ASP A 406 5.18 1.48 -2.61
N VAL A 407 6.13 0.54 -2.74
CA VAL A 407 7.51 0.82 -3.18
C VAL A 407 7.62 0.96 -4.70
N LEU A 408 6.63 0.42 -5.43
CA LEU A 408 6.53 0.63 -6.87
C LEU A 408 6.21 2.12 -7.10
N PRO A 409 6.95 2.79 -8.01
CA PRO A 409 6.73 4.21 -8.24
C PRO A 409 5.25 4.42 -8.61
N PRO A 410 4.54 5.35 -7.96
CA PRO A 410 3.31 5.87 -8.52
C PRO A 410 3.67 6.41 -9.90
N GLY A 411 2.87 6.05 -10.91
CA GLY A 411 3.06 6.54 -12.28
C GLY A 411 3.42 8.02 -12.24
N ASP A 412 4.63 8.32 -12.76
CA ASP A 412 5.25 9.64 -12.98
C ASP A 412 6.48 10.03 -12.13
N LYS A 413 6.97 9.22 -11.18
CA LYS A 413 8.28 9.49 -10.54
C LYS A 413 9.16 8.25 -10.39
N ALA A 414 9.72 7.81 -11.50
CA ALA A 414 10.86 6.92 -11.45
C ALA A 414 12.08 7.68 -10.88
N LYS A 415 12.62 7.22 -9.74
CA LYS A 415 14.02 7.51 -9.33
C LYS A 415 15.06 6.82 -10.25
N TRP A 416 14.60 6.28 -11.37
CA TRP A 416 15.33 5.44 -12.32
C TRP A 416 15.72 6.36 -13.47
N THR A 417 17.01 6.61 -13.63
CA THR A 417 17.48 7.61 -14.58
C THR A 417 17.81 7.01 -15.94
N PRO A 418 17.67 7.78 -17.03
CA PRO A 418 18.10 7.40 -18.38
C PRO A 418 19.61 7.13 -18.52
N GLU A 419 20.43 7.39 -17.50
CA GLU A 419 21.86 7.04 -17.54
C GLU A 419 22.14 5.55 -17.26
N GLY A 420 21.13 4.73 -16.93
CA GLY A 420 21.28 3.28 -16.72
C GLY A 420 21.10 2.42 -17.97
N GLN A 421 21.11 3.03 -19.16
CA GLN A 421 20.37 2.53 -20.33
C GLN A 421 21.15 1.63 -21.31
N ASP A 422 22.24 0.96 -20.92
CA ASP A 422 23.07 0.23 -21.89
C ASP A 422 23.12 -1.31 -21.77
N GLU A 423 22.40 -2.01 -20.88
CA GLU A 423 22.39 -3.50 -20.88
C GLU A 423 21.21 -4.13 -20.12
N PHE A 424 20.75 -5.31 -20.55
CA PHE A 424 19.71 -6.11 -19.84
C PHE A 424 20.19 -6.56 -18.45
N SER A 425 21.48 -6.83 -18.29
CA SER A 425 22.14 -7.14 -17.01
C SER A 425 22.08 -6.00 -15.97
N ALA A 426 22.17 -4.72 -16.40
CA ALA A 426 22.11 -3.56 -15.52
C ALA A 426 20.74 -3.39 -14.84
N TYR A 427 19.65 -3.69 -15.57
CA TYR A 427 18.28 -3.64 -15.08
C TYR A 427 17.98 -4.65 -13.98
N LEU A 428 18.59 -5.83 -14.04
CA LEU A 428 18.39 -6.89 -13.06
C LEU A 428 19.21 -6.66 -11.77
N GLY A 429 20.35 -5.97 -11.85
CA GLY A 429 21.03 -5.44 -10.66
C GLY A 429 20.16 -4.46 -9.86
N GLN A 430 19.32 -3.68 -10.55
CA GLN A 430 18.36 -2.78 -9.90
C GLN A 430 17.21 -3.52 -9.20
N VAL A 431 16.89 -4.75 -9.62
CA VAL A 431 15.87 -5.59 -8.95
C VAL A 431 16.35 -6.04 -7.59
N VAL A 432 17.61 -6.48 -7.47
CA VAL A 432 18.23 -6.82 -6.18
C VAL A 432 18.24 -5.60 -5.25
N TYR A 433 18.51 -4.41 -5.78
CA TYR A 433 18.36 -3.17 -5.02
C TYR A 433 16.89 -2.93 -4.59
N GLY A 434 15.93 -3.16 -5.49
CA GLY A 434 14.50 -3.11 -5.18
C GLY A 434 14.09 -4.05 -4.04
N TRP A 435 14.57 -5.30 -4.06
CA TRP A 435 14.36 -6.26 -2.97
C TRP A 435 14.97 -5.78 -1.66
N SER A 436 16.15 -5.16 -1.69
CA SER A 436 16.78 -4.60 -0.48
C SER A 436 15.94 -3.47 0.14
N ASN A 437 15.32 -2.64 -0.71
CA ASN A 437 14.46 -1.55 -0.25
C ASN A 437 13.14 -2.09 0.33
N ILE A 438 12.51 -3.06 -0.33
CA ILE A 438 11.33 -3.76 0.20
C ILE A 438 11.65 -4.41 1.54
N THR A 439 12.80 -5.06 1.67
CA THR A 439 13.26 -5.68 2.93
C THR A 439 13.38 -4.65 4.04
N SER A 440 13.99 -3.49 3.75
CA SER A 440 14.13 -2.42 4.72
C SER A 440 12.79 -1.85 5.17
N GLN A 441 11.85 -1.65 4.24
CA GLN A 441 10.53 -1.10 4.57
C GLN A 441 9.65 -2.12 5.27
N ALA A 442 9.70 -3.38 4.87
CA ALA A 442 9.00 -4.47 5.55
C ALA A 442 9.42 -4.60 7.03
N LEU A 443 10.71 -4.39 7.32
CA LEU A 443 11.21 -4.36 8.70
C LEU A 443 10.69 -3.14 9.47
N ASP A 444 10.73 -1.95 8.85
CA ASP A 444 10.20 -0.72 9.46
C ASP A 444 8.70 -0.85 9.78
N ASP A 445 7.92 -1.37 8.83
CA ASP A 445 6.49 -1.64 8.97
C ASP A 445 6.20 -2.67 10.07
N LEU A 446 7.01 -3.74 10.18
CA LEU A 446 6.91 -4.74 11.24
C LEU A 446 7.14 -4.15 12.64
N PHE A 447 7.91 -3.06 12.76
CA PHE A 447 8.18 -2.36 14.02
C PHE A 447 7.43 -1.03 14.16
N SER A 448 6.41 -0.78 13.33
CA SER A 448 5.63 0.46 13.30
C SER A 448 4.70 0.68 14.51
N GLY A 449 4.32 -0.40 15.21
CA GLY A 449 3.33 -0.35 16.30
C GLY A 449 1.87 -0.26 15.84
N THR A 450 1.55 -0.62 14.59
CA THR A 450 0.17 -0.88 14.16
C THR A 450 -0.36 -2.16 14.81
N ASN A 451 -1.68 -2.35 14.82
CA ASN A 451 -2.25 -3.57 15.40
C ASN A 451 -1.79 -4.82 14.63
N GLU A 452 -1.67 -4.70 13.31
CA GLU A 452 -1.19 -5.73 12.42
C GLU A 452 0.26 -6.09 12.70
N SER A 453 1.14 -5.08 12.86
CA SER A 453 2.56 -5.32 13.12
C SER A 453 2.82 -5.87 14.52
N MET A 454 2.10 -5.38 15.54
CA MET A 454 2.15 -5.93 16.89
C MET A 454 1.65 -7.38 16.95
N ASN A 455 0.59 -7.73 16.21
CA ASN A 455 0.10 -9.11 16.13
C ASN A 455 1.10 -10.03 15.41
N ALA A 456 1.71 -9.56 14.32
CA ALA A 456 2.74 -10.32 13.59
C ALA A 456 3.97 -10.57 14.47
N LEU A 457 4.45 -9.53 15.16
CA LEU A 457 5.53 -9.63 16.15
C LEU A 457 5.18 -10.65 17.25
N TRP A 458 3.98 -10.59 17.81
CA TRP A 458 3.53 -11.56 18.82
C TRP A 458 3.49 -12.99 18.27
N GLU A 459 2.90 -13.20 17.11
CA GLU A 459 2.78 -14.53 16.50
C GLU A 459 4.16 -15.16 16.26
N VAL A 460 5.15 -14.35 15.86
CA VAL A 460 6.51 -14.81 15.61
C VAL A 460 7.30 -15.04 16.90
N MET A 461 7.11 -14.24 17.95
CA MET A 461 7.91 -14.31 19.18
C MET A 461 7.33 -15.23 20.26
N SER A 462 6.00 -15.31 20.35
CA SER A 462 5.27 -16.01 21.42
C SER A 462 5.71 -17.48 21.56
N ASP A 463 5.56 -18.01 22.78
CA ASP A 463 6.06 -19.33 23.17
C ASP A 463 7.60 -19.49 23.01
N GLY A 464 8.33 -18.37 22.91
CA GLY A 464 9.78 -18.37 22.82
C GLY A 464 10.32 -18.95 21.51
N LYS A 465 9.58 -18.85 20.41
CA LYS A 465 9.99 -19.40 19.09
C LYS A 465 11.39 -18.98 18.64
N LEU A 466 11.80 -17.76 18.97
CA LEU A 466 13.08 -17.18 18.54
C LEU A 466 14.16 -17.13 19.63
N ILE A 467 13.85 -17.48 20.87
CA ILE A 467 14.86 -17.50 21.94
C ILE A 467 15.62 -18.82 21.95
N GLU A 468 16.87 -18.77 22.39
CA GLU A 468 17.68 -19.96 22.59
C GLU A 468 17.15 -20.82 23.74
N GLY A 469 17.49 -22.11 23.75
CA GLY A 469 17.07 -23.02 24.81
C GLY A 469 17.55 -24.45 24.58
N LYS A 470 17.12 -25.34 25.48
CA LYS A 470 17.31 -26.78 25.33
C LYS A 470 16.72 -27.28 24.00
N ARG A 471 17.50 -28.08 23.27
CA ARG A 471 17.09 -28.74 22.03
C ARG A 471 16.66 -30.18 22.33
N ASP A 472 15.51 -30.58 21.80
CA ASP A 472 15.05 -31.97 21.90
C ASP A 472 15.67 -32.88 20.83
N ASN A 473 15.99 -32.32 19.66
CA ASN A 473 16.72 -32.98 18.57
C ASN A 473 17.82 -32.06 18.04
N ASP A 474 18.93 -32.65 17.57
CA ASP A 474 19.92 -31.88 16.81
C ASP A 474 19.37 -31.55 15.41
N PRO A 475 19.51 -30.30 14.93
CA PRO A 475 19.08 -29.93 13.59
C PRO A 475 19.87 -30.70 12.55
N SER A 476 19.21 -31.16 11.48
CA SER A 476 19.83 -31.97 10.42
C SER A 476 20.69 -31.16 9.45
N TYR A 477 21.03 -29.91 9.74
CA TYR A 477 21.48 -28.98 8.72
C TYR A 477 23.01 -28.88 8.59
N THR A 478 23.49 -29.13 7.37
CA THR A 478 24.92 -29.13 6.96
C THR A 478 25.22 -28.12 5.84
N GLY A 479 24.33 -27.15 5.58
CA GLY A 479 24.44 -26.25 4.42
C GLY A 479 25.02 -24.87 4.74
N ASN A 480 25.58 -24.20 3.74
CA ASN A 480 25.95 -22.79 3.82
C ASN A 480 24.74 -21.94 3.39
N VAL A 481 24.07 -21.33 4.36
CA VAL A 481 22.87 -20.47 4.19
C VAL A 481 23.09 -19.37 3.13
N GLN A 482 24.31 -18.84 3.03
CA GLN A 482 24.63 -17.82 2.04
C GLN A 482 24.72 -18.38 0.62
N ASN A 483 25.23 -19.60 0.45
CA ASN A 483 25.27 -20.26 -0.85
C ASN A 483 23.87 -20.65 -1.34
N GLU A 484 23.02 -21.10 -0.42
CA GLU A 484 21.61 -21.39 -0.73
C GLU A 484 20.87 -20.11 -1.15
N LEU A 485 21.09 -19.00 -0.45
CA LEU A 485 20.52 -17.71 -0.85
C LEU A 485 20.94 -17.30 -2.27
N ILE A 486 22.24 -17.41 -2.60
CA ILE A 486 22.75 -17.09 -3.94
C ILE A 486 22.12 -18.02 -5.00
N ALA A 487 21.99 -19.32 -4.71
CA ALA A 487 21.36 -20.27 -5.62
C ALA A 487 19.88 -19.93 -5.86
N ASN A 488 19.14 -19.58 -4.80
CA ASN A 488 17.73 -19.19 -4.89
C ASN A 488 17.55 -17.88 -5.65
N ILE A 489 18.42 -16.88 -5.41
CA ILE A 489 18.44 -15.62 -6.15
C ILE A 489 18.63 -15.90 -7.64
N ASN A 490 19.66 -16.66 -8.02
CA ASN A 490 19.90 -16.96 -9.43
C ASN A 490 18.73 -17.72 -10.04
N LYS A 491 18.19 -18.74 -9.37
CA LYS A 491 17.04 -19.50 -9.89
C LYS A 491 15.81 -18.60 -10.13
N CYS A 492 15.46 -17.75 -9.17
CA CYS A 492 14.33 -16.82 -9.31
C CYS A 492 14.57 -15.77 -10.41
N VAL A 493 15.75 -15.14 -10.44
CA VAL A 493 16.09 -14.14 -11.46
C VAL A 493 16.08 -14.77 -12.85
N ILE A 494 16.80 -15.86 -13.05
CA ILE A 494 16.92 -16.53 -14.35
C ILE A 494 15.56 -17.08 -14.81
N GLY A 495 14.78 -17.66 -13.90
CA GLY A 495 13.46 -18.21 -14.23
C GLY A 495 12.47 -17.16 -14.72
N PHE A 496 12.60 -15.91 -14.24
CA PHE A 496 11.76 -14.80 -14.67
C PHE A 496 12.33 -14.07 -15.89
N ALA A 497 13.66 -13.90 -15.93
CA ALA A 497 14.38 -13.10 -16.93
C ALA A 497 14.53 -13.84 -18.27
N LEU A 498 14.73 -15.15 -18.27
CA LEU A 498 15.01 -15.91 -19.49
C LEU A 498 13.88 -15.86 -20.54
N PRO A 499 12.59 -16.05 -20.18
CA PRO A 499 11.48 -15.86 -21.12
C PRO A 499 11.44 -14.46 -21.75
N ALA A 500 11.72 -13.43 -20.94
CA ALA A 500 11.74 -12.05 -21.39
C ALA A 500 12.92 -11.78 -22.33
N LEU A 501 14.10 -12.33 -22.01
CA LEU A 501 15.30 -12.19 -22.82
C LEU A 501 15.11 -12.77 -24.23
N TRP A 502 14.55 -13.99 -24.36
CA TRP A 502 14.28 -14.57 -25.68
C TRP A 502 13.32 -13.75 -26.52
N ARG A 503 12.33 -13.13 -25.87
CA ARG A 503 11.40 -12.23 -26.56
C ARG A 503 12.14 -11.00 -27.09
N GLN A 504 12.96 -10.37 -26.25
CA GLN A 504 13.69 -9.16 -26.61
C GLN A 504 14.78 -9.39 -27.66
N ALA A 505 15.40 -10.57 -27.65
CA ALA A 505 16.34 -11.01 -28.67
C ALA A 505 15.69 -11.30 -30.03
N GLY A 506 14.38 -11.05 -30.17
CA GLY A 506 13.61 -11.32 -31.38
C GLY A 506 13.37 -12.80 -31.66
N SER A 507 13.65 -13.68 -30.68
CA SER A 507 13.39 -15.12 -30.82
C SER A 507 11.91 -15.44 -30.56
N TYR A 508 11.21 -14.71 -29.69
CA TYR A 508 9.77 -14.92 -29.39
C TYR A 508 9.42 -16.40 -29.09
N THR A 509 10.22 -17.02 -28.23
CA THR A 509 10.04 -18.41 -27.82
C THR A 509 8.65 -18.66 -27.25
N PHE A 510 8.03 -19.76 -27.64
CA PHE A 510 6.71 -20.20 -27.20
C PHE A 510 6.70 -21.69 -26.88
N ILE A 511 5.62 -22.15 -26.25
CA ILE A 511 5.41 -23.56 -25.94
C ILE A 511 4.38 -24.13 -26.91
N LEU A 512 4.85 -25.07 -27.73
CA LEU A 512 4.02 -25.81 -28.66
C LEU A 512 3.38 -27.00 -27.94
N ASP A 513 2.05 -26.97 -27.82
CA ASP A 513 1.22 -28.06 -27.29
C ASP A 513 0.94 -29.06 -28.42
N SER A 514 1.60 -30.22 -28.38
CA SER A 514 1.46 -31.24 -29.42
C SER A 514 0.06 -31.84 -29.52
N GLY A 515 -0.75 -31.72 -28.46
CA GLY A 515 -2.03 -32.41 -28.32
C GLY A 515 -1.92 -33.93 -28.08
N GLN A 516 -0.71 -34.47 -27.89
CA GLN A 516 -0.45 -35.90 -27.76
C GLN A 516 0.05 -36.28 -26.35
N SER A 517 -0.05 -37.56 -26.00
CA SER A 517 0.51 -38.07 -24.76
C SER A 517 2.02 -38.27 -24.88
N CYS A 518 2.73 -38.32 -23.75
CA CYS A 518 4.20 -38.43 -23.75
C CYS A 518 4.71 -39.78 -24.26
N ASP A 519 3.85 -40.82 -24.26
CA ASP A 519 4.18 -42.17 -24.74
C ASP A 519 3.90 -42.36 -26.24
N ASP A 520 3.22 -41.41 -26.88
CA ASP A 520 2.89 -41.47 -28.32
C ASP A 520 4.08 -41.00 -29.16
N ASN A 521 4.26 -41.59 -30.35
CA ASN A 521 5.27 -41.10 -31.30
C ASN A 521 4.74 -39.83 -31.98
N PRO A 522 5.34 -38.64 -31.75
CA PRO A 522 4.73 -37.38 -32.14
C PRO A 522 4.57 -37.25 -33.65
N ASN A 523 3.34 -37.12 -34.16
CA ASN A 523 3.10 -36.69 -35.54
C ASN A 523 3.29 -35.17 -35.66
N ILE A 524 4.47 -34.69 -35.30
CA ILE A 524 4.85 -33.27 -35.27
C ILE A 524 5.93 -32.93 -36.28
N GLY A 525 6.41 -33.91 -37.05
CA GLY A 525 7.46 -33.74 -38.06
C GLY A 525 7.12 -32.80 -39.21
N GLU A 526 5.85 -32.37 -39.33
CA GLU A 526 5.43 -31.28 -40.21
C GLU A 526 5.93 -29.91 -39.70
N TYR A 527 5.98 -29.72 -38.38
CA TYR A 527 6.30 -28.45 -37.73
C TYR A 527 7.69 -28.42 -37.10
N LEU A 528 8.30 -29.57 -36.79
CA LEU A 528 9.59 -29.69 -36.10
C LEU A 528 10.53 -30.68 -36.82
N GLU A 529 11.83 -30.47 -36.71
CA GLU A 529 12.86 -31.45 -37.09
C GLU A 529 13.19 -32.37 -35.89
N ASP A 530 13.70 -33.57 -36.16
CA ASP A 530 13.96 -34.59 -35.12
C ASP A 530 14.92 -34.09 -34.02
N ASP A 531 15.94 -33.31 -34.39
CA ASP A 531 16.89 -32.72 -33.44
C ASP A 531 16.23 -31.68 -32.51
N THR A 532 15.27 -30.93 -33.03
CA THR A 532 14.48 -29.96 -32.26
C THR A 532 13.53 -30.68 -31.30
N ILE A 533 12.91 -31.78 -31.74
CA ILE A 533 12.06 -32.63 -30.91
C ILE A 533 12.85 -33.16 -29.71
N ASP A 534 14.04 -33.72 -29.96
CA ASP A 534 14.91 -34.28 -28.92
C ASP A 534 15.43 -33.21 -27.94
N ALA A 535 15.73 -32.01 -28.43
CA ALA A 535 16.30 -30.94 -27.61
C ALA A 535 15.27 -30.20 -26.74
N THR A 536 14.00 -30.14 -27.16
CA THR A 536 13.01 -29.22 -26.59
C THR A 536 11.81 -29.91 -25.93
N GLY A 537 11.68 -31.22 -26.09
CA GLY A 537 10.55 -32.00 -25.60
C GLY A 537 10.46 -32.05 -24.08
N VAL A 538 9.29 -31.71 -23.54
CA VAL A 538 8.98 -31.79 -22.10
C VAL A 538 7.61 -32.44 -21.91
N CYS A 539 7.57 -33.43 -21.01
CA CYS A 539 6.33 -34.09 -20.60
C CYS A 539 5.76 -33.43 -19.34
N VAL A 540 4.57 -32.86 -19.42
CA VAL A 540 3.84 -32.28 -18.27
C VAL A 540 2.48 -32.94 -18.16
N ASP A 541 2.18 -33.55 -17.02
CA ASP A 541 0.89 -34.22 -16.73
C ASP A 541 0.44 -35.18 -17.85
N ASN A 542 1.36 -36.02 -18.34
CA ASN A 542 1.17 -36.97 -19.44
C ASN A 542 0.78 -36.32 -20.80
N ARG A 543 1.17 -35.07 -21.01
CA ARG A 543 1.01 -34.37 -22.29
C ARG A 543 2.35 -33.80 -22.75
N GLN A 544 2.62 -33.97 -24.05
CA GLN A 544 3.90 -33.63 -24.64
C GLN A 544 3.90 -32.18 -25.15
N TYR A 545 4.91 -31.41 -24.74
CA TYR A 545 5.12 -30.02 -25.11
C TYR A 545 6.53 -29.81 -25.68
N TYR A 546 6.72 -28.75 -26.46
CA TYR A 546 8.02 -28.39 -27.04
C TYR A 546 8.28 -26.90 -26.86
N LEU A 547 9.47 -26.55 -26.37
CA LEU A 547 9.91 -25.16 -26.23
C LEU A 547 10.64 -24.71 -27.50
N VAL A 548 9.98 -23.91 -28.34
CA VAL A 548 10.41 -23.65 -29.73
C VAL A 548 10.22 -22.18 -30.11
N TYR A 549 10.74 -21.77 -31.26
CA TYR A 549 10.60 -20.40 -31.75
C TYR A 549 10.52 -20.32 -33.28
N PRO A 550 9.86 -19.28 -33.83
CA PRO A 550 9.80 -19.03 -35.27
C PRO A 550 11.11 -18.40 -35.79
N ASP A 551 11.84 -19.14 -36.63
CA ASP A 551 13.12 -18.68 -37.20
C ASP A 551 12.96 -18.20 -38.65
N GLY A 552 13.16 -16.91 -38.89
CA GLY A 552 12.98 -16.31 -40.23
C GLY A 552 11.51 -16.10 -40.63
N ASP A 553 11.21 -16.37 -41.90
CA ASP A 553 9.88 -16.26 -42.51
C ASP A 553 9.15 -17.61 -42.42
N ALA A 554 7.83 -17.61 -42.27
CA ALA A 554 7.03 -18.85 -42.13
C ALA A 554 7.10 -19.75 -43.37
N THR A 555 7.27 -19.17 -44.56
CA THR A 555 7.43 -19.91 -45.81
C THR A 555 8.62 -19.40 -46.62
N ASP A 556 9.44 -20.31 -47.15
CA ASP A 556 10.49 -20.00 -48.10
C ASP A 556 9.99 -20.24 -49.53
N CYS A 557 9.77 -19.16 -50.28
CA CYS A 557 9.27 -19.18 -51.65
C CYS A 557 10.42 -19.01 -52.65
N THR A 558 10.79 -20.09 -53.33
CA THR A 558 11.84 -20.07 -54.36
C THR A 558 11.25 -20.23 -55.77
N CYS A 559 11.75 -19.46 -56.73
CA CYS A 559 11.34 -19.61 -58.13
C CYS A 559 12.10 -20.78 -58.77
N LYS A 560 11.40 -21.88 -59.07
CA LYS A 560 11.99 -23.07 -59.72
C LYS A 560 11.49 -23.21 -61.16
N ILE A 561 12.41 -23.50 -62.07
CA ILE A 561 12.05 -23.86 -63.46
C ILE A 561 11.72 -25.35 -63.46
N ILE A 562 10.44 -25.68 -63.50
CA ILE A 562 9.96 -27.06 -63.37
C ILE A 562 9.95 -27.80 -64.73
N ASN A 563 10.03 -27.06 -65.85
CA ASN A 563 10.12 -27.61 -67.22
C ASN A 563 11.13 -26.82 -68.07
N ASP A 564 11.82 -27.51 -69.00
CA ASP A 564 12.94 -27.01 -69.82
C ASP A 564 12.69 -25.72 -70.66
N SER A 565 11.49 -25.13 -70.62
CA SER A 565 11.16 -23.90 -71.38
C SER A 565 10.03 -23.03 -70.79
N GLY A 566 9.67 -23.17 -69.51
CA GLY A 566 8.58 -22.39 -68.88
C GLY A 566 9.05 -21.20 -68.02
N PRO A 567 8.20 -20.19 -67.76
CA PRO A 567 8.47 -19.19 -66.71
C PRO A 567 8.62 -19.90 -65.36
N CYS A 568 9.48 -19.35 -64.49
CA CYS A 568 9.73 -19.98 -63.19
C CYS A 568 8.43 -20.02 -62.36
N GLN A 569 8.15 -21.16 -61.74
CA GLN A 569 7.02 -21.31 -60.84
C GLN A 569 7.53 -21.09 -59.41
N THR A 570 6.86 -20.20 -58.68
CA THR A 570 7.12 -20.01 -57.25
C THR A 570 6.69 -21.26 -56.51
N VAL A 571 7.64 -21.95 -55.89
CA VAL A 571 7.41 -23.07 -55.00
C VAL A 571 7.72 -22.60 -53.60
N CYS A 572 6.69 -22.48 -52.77
CA CYS A 572 6.81 -22.16 -51.35
C CYS A 572 6.89 -23.46 -50.55
N LYS A 573 7.79 -23.50 -49.58
CA LYS A 573 7.88 -24.57 -48.59
C LYS A 573 7.73 -23.94 -47.21
N ASP A 574 6.83 -24.51 -46.42
CA ASP A 574 6.64 -24.14 -45.03
C ASP A 574 7.93 -24.46 -44.25
N ASN A 575 8.39 -23.47 -43.49
CA ASN A 575 9.51 -23.63 -42.57
C ASN A 575 9.03 -24.28 -41.27
N LYS A 576 9.97 -24.85 -40.53
CA LYS A 576 9.69 -25.50 -39.24
C LYS A 576 10.13 -24.59 -38.11
N PHE A 577 9.54 -24.77 -36.93
CA PHE A 577 10.02 -24.08 -35.73
C PHE A 577 11.36 -24.67 -35.29
N SER A 578 12.20 -23.81 -34.74
CA SER A 578 13.55 -24.15 -34.30
C SER A 578 13.64 -24.20 -32.78
N ALA A 579 14.65 -24.89 -32.26
CA ALA A 579 14.97 -24.84 -30.84
C ALA A 579 15.59 -23.47 -30.47
N PRO A 580 15.17 -22.81 -29.37
CA PRO A 580 15.69 -21.50 -29.02
C PRO A 580 17.18 -21.53 -28.70
N ASN A 581 17.86 -20.41 -28.95
CA ASN A 581 19.26 -20.26 -28.60
C ASN A 581 19.48 -20.53 -27.11
N GLY A 582 20.51 -21.34 -26.81
CA GLY A 582 20.89 -21.70 -25.44
C GLY A 582 20.12 -22.90 -24.86
N ILE A 583 19.19 -23.51 -25.61
CA ILE A 583 18.42 -24.70 -25.16
C ILE A 583 19.32 -25.80 -24.58
N GLN A 584 20.52 -26.00 -25.13
CA GLN A 584 21.48 -27.02 -24.70
C GLN A 584 21.96 -26.85 -23.25
N TYR A 585 21.84 -25.65 -22.67
CA TYR A 585 22.24 -25.37 -21.28
C TYR A 585 21.13 -25.70 -20.27
N ILE A 586 19.91 -25.98 -20.74
CA ILE A 586 18.72 -26.22 -19.90
C ILE A 586 17.97 -27.51 -20.28
N SER A 587 18.36 -28.20 -21.35
CA SER A 587 17.74 -29.45 -21.80
C SER A 587 18.46 -30.70 -21.27
N GLY A 588 17.74 -31.83 -21.28
CA GLY A 588 18.25 -33.10 -20.75
C GLY A 588 18.51 -33.03 -19.25
N GLU A 589 19.73 -33.41 -18.82
CA GLU A 589 20.16 -33.33 -17.41
C GLU A 589 20.81 -31.98 -17.05
N ASN A 590 20.89 -31.04 -18.00
CA ASN A 590 21.52 -29.74 -17.76
C ASN A 590 20.57 -28.78 -17.03
N SER A 591 21.12 -27.98 -16.12
CA SER A 591 20.43 -26.88 -15.48
C SER A 591 21.26 -25.61 -15.58
N TYR A 592 20.64 -24.52 -15.99
CA TYR A 592 21.28 -23.20 -15.99
C TYR A 592 20.88 -22.46 -14.72
N TYR A 593 21.80 -22.35 -13.76
CA TYR A 593 21.54 -21.75 -12.44
C TYR A 593 20.29 -22.30 -11.73
N GLY A 594 20.03 -23.60 -11.87
CA GLY A 594 18.88 -24.27 -11.26
C GLY A 594 17.56 -24.16 -12.05
N ILE A 595 17.58 -23.59 -13.25
CA ILE A 595 16.45 -23.58 -14.20
C ILE A 595 16.69 -24.64 -15.28
N THR A 596 15.66 -25.43 -15.55
CA THR A 596 15.60 -26.41 -16.64
C THR A 596 14.50 -26.07 -17.65
N ALA A 597 14.56 -26.68 -18.84
CA ALA A 597 13.47 -26.58 -19.82
C ALA A 597 12.14 -27.10 -19.24
N ASN A 598 12.21 -28.12 -18.38
CA ASN A 598 11.04 -28.64 -17.68
C ASN A 598 10.40 -27.60 -16.76
N ASP A 599 11.20 -26.80 -16.02
CA ASP A 599 10.66 -25.75 -15.17
C ASP A 599 9.92 -24.68 -16.00
N LEU A 600 10.54 -24.21 -17.08
CA LEU A 600 9.98 -23.21 -17.99
C LEU A 600 8.64 -23.64 -18.60
N VAL A 601 8.61 -24.87 -19.13
CA VAL A 601 7.42 -25.43 -19.77
C VAL A 601 6.36 -25.73 -18.72
N LYS A 602 6.69 -26.44 -17.64
CA LYS A 602 5.73 -26.79 -16.58
C LYS A 602 5.15 -25.55 -15.92
N GLY A 603 5.96 -24.55 -15.60
CA GLY A 603 5.50 -23.30 -14.99
C GLY A 603 4.53 -22.56 -15.88
N SER A 604 4.87 -22.39 -17.16
CA SER A 604 4.00 -21.68 -18.12
C SER A 604 2.73 -22.47 -18.44
N VAL A 605 2.79 -23.80 -18.52
CA VAL A 605 1.62 -24.67 -18.72
C VAL A 605 0.70 -24.63 -17.49
N ARG A 606 1.24 -24.68 -16.26
CA ARG A 606 0.46 -24.50 -15.03
C ARG A 606 -0.25 -23.14 -15.02
N THR A 607 0.44 -22.08 -15.43
CA THR A 607 -0.14 -20.73 -15.60
C THR A 607 -1.28 -20.73 -16.61
N TRP A 608 -1.04 -21.27 -17.81
CA TRP A 608 -2.03 -21.33 -18.88
C TRP A 608 -3.27 -22.11 -18.46
N ILE A 609 -3.12 -23.27 -17.80
CA ILE A 609 -4.22 -24.07 -17.28
C ILE A 609 -5.00 -23.30 -16.19
N ALA A 610 -4.30 -22.67 -15.25
CA ALA A 610 -4.93 -21.87 -14.19
C ALA A 610 -5.71 -20.68 -14.75
N ASN A 611 -5.27 -20.14 -15.89
CA ASN A 611 -5.96 -19.07 -16.63
C ASN A 611 -6.99 -19.60 -17.65
N GLY A 612 -7.59 -20.77 -17.40
CA GLY A 612 -8.65 -21.29 -18.27
C GLY A 612 -8.19 -21.74 -19.65
N ARG A 613 -6.90 -22.06 -19.82
CA ARG A 613 -6.24 -22.36 -21.10
C ARG A 613 -6.20 -21.17 -22.07
N GLU A 614 -6.04 -19.98 -21.51
CA GLU A 614 -5.83 -18.74 -22.26
C GLU A 614 -4.45 -18.13 -21.94
N ASN A 615 -3.79 -17.57 -22.95
CA ASN A 615 -2.56 -16.81 -22.78
C ASN A 615 -2.84 -15.42 -22.15
N GLY A 616 -1.81 -14.73 -21.67
CA GLY A 616 -1.99 -13.42 -21.02
C GLY A 616 -2.49 -13.48 -19.57
N ALA A 617 -2.16 -14.55 -18.85
CA ALA A 617 -2.46 -14.68 -17.43
C ALA A 617 -1.83 -13.53 -16.62
N ARG A 618 -2.49 -13.14 -15.52
CA ARG A 618 -1.93 -12.20 -14.55
C ARG A 618 -0.69 -12.79 -13.87
N ILE A 619 0.17 -11.91 -13.39
CA ILE A 619 1.27 -12.29 -12.49
C ILE A 619 0.71 -13.02 -11.25
N ALA A 620 1.48 -13.98 -10.73
CA ALA A 620 1.15 -14.66 -9.48
C ALA A 620 0.91 -13.63 -8.37
N ASP A 621 -0.13 -13.84 -7.56
CA ASP A 621 -0.44 -12.94 -6.45
C ASP A 621 0.41 -13.32 -5.22
N PRO A 622 1.38 -12.48 -4.79
CA PRO A 622 2.22 -12.76 -3.63
C PRO A 622 1.44 -12.81 -2.30
N THR A 623 0.23 -12.25 -2.27
CA THR A 623 -0.64 -12.27 -1.08
C THR A 623 -1.46 -13.54 -0.98
N ASN A 624 -1.49 -14.35 -2.04
CA ASN A 624 -2.14 -15.66 -2.02
C ASN A 624 -1.28 -16.67 -1.25
N HIS A 625 -1.88 -17.31 -0.25
CA HIS A 625 -1.21 -18.29 0.61
C HIS A 625 -0.59 -19.46 -0.19
N GLY A 626 -1.23 -19.91 -1.26
CA GLY A 626 -0.71 -20.98 -2.13
C GLY A 626 0.55 -20.52 -2.88
N THR A 627 0.51 -19.34 -3.50
CA THR A 627 1.69 -18.75 -4.16
C THR A 627 2.84 -18.55 -3.18
N MET A 628 2.57 -17.97 -2.00
CA MET A 628 3.60 -17.75 -0.99
C MET A 628 4.19 -19.07 -0.50
N SER A 629 3.36 -20.10 -0.33
CA SER A 629 3.78 -21.46 0.03
C SER A 629 4.73 -22.06 -1.02
N ASP A 630 4.38 -21.97 -2.30
CA ASP A 630 5.20 -22.48 -3.41
C ASP A 630 6.56 -21.75 -3.47
N LEU A 631 6.55 -20.43 -3.30
CA LEU A 631 7.76 -19.60 -3.35
C LEU A 631 8.72 -19.84 -2.18
N ILE A 632 8.20 -20.12 -0.98
CA ILE A 632 9.03 -20.52 0.18
C ILE A 632 9.77 -21.84 -0.10
N ASP A 633 9.20 -22.71 -0.94
CA ASP A 633 9.81 -23.97 -1.38
C ASP A 633 10.65 -23.82 -2.68
N VAL A 634 10.85 -22.57 -3.16
CA VAL A 634 11.56 -22.26 -4.41
C VAL A 634 10.93 -22.93 -5.64
N ASP A 635 9.60 -23.15 -5.63
CA ASP A 635 8.84 -23.63 -6.77
C ASP A 635 8.53 -22.48 -7.74
N VAL A 636 9.47 -22.25 -8.66
CA VAL A 636 9.35 -21.27 -9.76
C VAL A 636 8.29 -21.66 -10.79
N THR A 637 7.65 -22.84 -10.66
CA THR A 637 6.56 -23.29 -11.54
C THR A 637 5.17 -22.91 -11.01
N THR A 638 5.11 -22.11 -9.94
CA THR A 638 3.85 -21.58 -9.40
C THR A 638 3.08 -20.77 -10.47
N PRO A 639 1.75 -20.94 -10.62
CA PRO A 639 0.97 -20.26 -11.65
C PRO A 639 1.11 -18.74 -11.60
N GLY A 640 1.43 -18.14 -12.75
CA GLY A 640 1.65 -16.71 -12.93
C GLY A 640 3.11 -16.26 -12.77
N PHE A 641 4.03 -17.13 -12.32
CA PHE A 641 5.47 -16.82 -12.29
C PHE A 641 6.07 -16.89 -13.69
N MET A 642 5.91 -18.01 -14.38
CA MET A 642 6.32 -18.20 -15.78
C MET A 642 5.11 -18.08 -16.70
N ARG A 643 5.25 -17.35 -17.80
CA ARG A 643 4.14 -16.96 -18.68
C ARG A 643 4.47 -17.06 -20.17
N ILE A 644 5.32 -18.03 -20.56
CA ILE A 644 5.60 -18.28 -21.98
C ILE A 644 4.28 -18.67 -22.66
N PRO A 645 3.92 -18.06 -23.80
CA PRO A 645 2.67 -18.37 -24.49
C PRO A 645 2.59 -19.84 -24.90
N VAL A 646 1.41 -20.46 -24.73
CA VAL A 646 1.13 -21.85 -25.07
C VAL A 646 0.11 -21.91 -26.21
N CYS A 647 0.38 -22.67 -27.26
CA CYS A 647 -0.58 -22.88 -28.34
C CYS A 647 -0.31 -24.14 -29.17
N SER A 648 -1.30 -24.54 -29.98
CA SER A 648 -1.15 -25.65 -30.93
C SER A 648 -0.19 -25.29 -32.09
N PRO A 649 0.42 -26.28 -32.76
CA PRO A 649 1.32 -26.06 -33.90
C PRO A 649 0.67 -25.26 -35.03
N ALA A 650 -0.56 -25.61 -35.40
CA ALA A 650 -1.30 -24.95 -36.47
C ALA A 650 -1.58 -23.47 -36.15
N ARG A 651 -1.93 -23.15 -34.89
CA ARG A 651 -2.13 -21.77 -34.44
C ARG A 651 -0.85 -20.96 -34.50
N ALA A 652 0.24 -21.51 -33.98
CA ALA A 652 1.55 -20.85 -34.00
C ALA A 652 2.00 -20.55 -35.44
N PHE A 653 1.85 -21.53 -36.33
CA PHE A 653 2.29 -21.39 -37.71
C PHE A 653 1.44 -20.36 -38.46
N GLN A 654 0.13 -20.38 -38.21
CA GLN A 654 -0.78 -19.40 -38.78
C GLN A 654 -0.40 -17.97 -38.36
N SER A 655 -0.16 -17.71 -37.08
CA SER A 655 0.23 -16.36 -36.64
C SER A 655 1.60 -15.95 -37.18
N TRP A 656 2.53 -16.90 -37.31
CA TRP A 656 3.82 -16.64 -37.93
C TRP A 656 3.71 -16.28 -39.43
N ASP A 657 2.75 -16.88 -40.15
CA ASP A 657 2.53 -16.63 -41.58
C ASP A 657 1.73 -15.35 -41.86
N THR A 658 0.76 -15.00 -41.00
CA THR A 658 -0.21 -13.94 -41.30
C THR A 658 -0.10 -12.68 -40.46
N ALA A 659 0.65 -12.70 -39.35
CA ALA A 659 0.79 -11.55 -38.46
C ALA A 659 2.23 -11.03 -38.39
N ASP A 660 2.39 -9.72 -38.16
CA ASP A 660 3.69 -9.13 -37.96
C ASP A 660 4.36 -9.67 -36.69
N LYS A 661 5.69 -9.81 -36.72
CA LYS A 661 6.49 -10.14 -35.54
C LYS A 661 6.20 -9.11 -34.43
N ASN A 662 5.98 -9.58 -33.21
CA ASN A 662 5.61 -8.76 -32.05
C ASN A 662 4.26 -8.01 -32.16
N SER A 663 3.36 -8.44 -33.06
CA SER A 663 2.00 -7.88 -33.18
C SER A 663 1.18 -7.95 -31.88
N SER A 664 1.52 -8.88 -30.97
CA SER A 664 0.94 -8.94 -29.64
C SER A 664 1.91 -9.48 -28.58
N PRO A 665 1.64 -9.27 -27.27
CA PRO A 665 2.34 -9.91 -26.16
C PRO A 665 2.33 -11.45 -26.18
N ASN A 666 1.54 -12.10 -27.04
CA ASN A 666 1.43 -13.55 -27.08
C ASN A 666 1.90 -14.16 -28.41
N TRP A 667 2.33 -13.36 -29.38
CA TRP A 667 2.83 -13.85 -30.67
C TRP A 667 3.96 -14.89 -30.48
N PRO A 668 3.94 -16.04 -31.19
CA PRO A 668 3.00 -16.43 -32.26
C PRO A 668 1.76 -17.21 -31.77
N CYS A 669 1.47 -17.24 -30.47
CA CYS A 669 0.32 -17.92 -29.88
C CYS A 669 -0.92 -17.03 -29.70
N ASP A 670 -0.94 -15.87 -30.34
CA ASP A 670 -2.10 -15.01 -30.43
C ASP A 670 -3.11 -15.51 -31.46
N ILE A 671 -4.27 -14.87 -31.46
CA ILE A 671 -5.29 -15.08 -32.48
C ILE A 671 -4.92 -14.15 -33.63
N PRO A 672 -4.35 -14.66 -34.74
CA PRO A 672 -4.05 -13.81 -35.88
C PRO A 672 -5.34 -13.19 -36.42
N PRO A 673 -5.27 -11.97 -36.97
CA PRO A 673 -6.40 -11.39 -37.68
C PRO A 673 -6.85 -12.35 -38.78
N GLY A 674 -8.16 -12.52 -38.93
CA GLY A 674 -8.74 -13.27 -40.05
C GLY A 674 -8.38 -12.65 -41.40
N LYS A 675 -8.77 -13.29 -42.50
CA LYS A 675 -8.67 -12.63 -43.81
C LYS A 675 -9.40 -11.30 -43.80
N ASP A 676 -8.72 -10.27 -44.28
CA ASP A 676 -9.27 -8.97 -44.64
C ASP A 676 -9.30 -8.90 -46.17
N GLU A 677 -10.51 -8.84 -46.73
CA GLU A 677 -10.74 -8.78 -48.17
C GLU A 677 -11.50 -7.50 -48.56
N CYS A 678 -11.76 -6.60 -47.61
CA CYS A 678 -12.59 -5.41 -47.79
C CYS A 678 -11.99 -4.19 -47.09
N GLY A 679 -12.04 -3.03 -47.76
CA GLY A 679 -11.60 -1.77 -47.17
C GLY A 679 -12.60 -1.17 -46.17
N ASP A 680 -12.28 0.04 -45.70
CA ASP A 680 -13.07 0.78 -44.72
C ASP A 680 -14.59 0.78 -44.97
N SER A 681 -15.33 0.61 -43.87
CA SER A 681 -16.78 0.51 -43.88
C SER A 681 -17.46 1.81 -43.44
N THR A 682 -18.58 2.14 -44.09
CA THR A 682 -19.54 3.16 -43.63
C THR A 682 -20.58 2.56 -42.70
N PHE A 683 -21.16 3.34 -41.79
CA PHE A 683 -22.06 2.82 -40.75
C PHE A 683 -23.36 3.62 -40.66
N VAL A 684 -24.50 2.93 -40.73
CA VAL A 684 -25.84 3.50 -40.57
C VAL A 684 -26.61 2.65 -39.55
N ASP A 685 -27.04 3.29 -38.45
CA ASP A 685 -27.85 2.65 -37.40
C ASP A 685 -29.21 2.19 -37.93
N GLN A 686 -29.58 0.94 -37.65
CA GLN A 686 -30.88 0.33 -37.94
C GLN A 686 -31.46 -0.37 -36.70
N THR A 687 -30.93 -0.09 -35.50
CA THR A 687 -31.31 -0.81 -34.26
C THR A 687 -32.75 -0.49 -33.86
N SER A 688 -33.54 -1.53 -33.60
CA SER A 688 -34.95 -1.48 -33.21
C SER A 688 -35.31 -2.64 -32.28
N ASP A 689 -36.53 -2.68 -31.77
CA ASP A 689 -37.02 -3.79 -30.92
C ASP A 689 -37.03 -5.16 -31.62
N ALA A 690 -36.90 -5.17 -32.96
CA ALA A 690 -36.80 -6.39 -33.77
C ALA A 690 -35.35 -6.78 -34.11
N SER A 691 -34.35 -6.00 -33.67
CA SER A 691 -32.94 -6.24 -33.96
C SER A 691 -32.36 -7.41 -33.15
N PRO A 692 -31.27 -8.03 -33.63
CA PRO A 692 -30.64 -9.15 -32.94
C PRO A 692 -29.95 -8.74 -31.64
N LYS A 693 -29.73 -9.72 -30.77
CA LYS A 693 -29.01 -9.54 -29.50
C LYS A 693 -27.52 -9.37 -29.73
N VAL A 694 -26.90 -8.46 -28.99
CA VAL A 694 -25.45 -8.24 -28.99
C VAL A 694 -24.68 -9.51 -28.65
N GLU A 695 -25.16 -10.30 -27.69
CA GLU A 695 -24.52 -11.57 -27.30
C GLU A 695 -24.46 -12.57 -28.46
N ASP A 696 -25.53 -12.66 -29.25
CA ASP A 696 -25.60 -13.56 -30.41
C ASP A 696 -24.62 -13.12 -31.51
N CYS A 697 -24.50 -11.81 -31.76
CA CYS A 697 -23.51 -11.27 -32.69
C CYS A 697 -22.07 -11.45 -32.20
N ARG A 698 -21.80 -11.36 -30.88
CA ARG A 698 -20.49 -11.69 -30.30
C ARG A 698 -20.16 -13.18 -30.44
N GLN A 699 -21.16 -14.05 -30.49
CA GLN A 699 -20.93 -15.46 -30.75
C GLN A 699 -20.56 -15.73 -32.21
N ILE A 700 -21.07 -14.95 -33.18
CA ILE A 700 -20.57 -14.99 -34.57
C ILE A 700 -19.08 -14.66 -34.60
N ILE A 701 -18.65 -13.60 -33.90
CA ILE A 701 -17.22 -13.23 -33.78
C ILE A 701 -16.41 -14.43 -33.28
N LYS A 702 -16.79 -15.04 -32.15
CA LYS A 702 -16.08 -16.21 -31.60
C LYS A 702 -16.01 -17.40 -32.56
N ASN A 703 -17.05 -17.61 -33.35
CA ASN A 703 -17.07 -18.70 -34.33
C ASN A 703 -16.08 -18.45 -35.48
N ILE A 704 -15.82 -17.18 -35.81
CA ILE A 704 -14.89 -16.77 -36.89
C ILE A 704 -13.45 -16.66 -36.37
N GLU A 705 -13.22 -16.10 -35.18
CA GLU A 705 -11.90 -15.93 -34.54
C GLU A 705 -11.13 -17.27 -34.43
N GLY A 706 -11.86 -18.38 -34.35
CA GLY A 706 -11.29 -19.73 -34.35
C GLY A 706 -10.64 -20.16 -35.67
N ASP A 707 -11.01 -19.56 -36.81
CA ASP A 707 -10.54 -19.91 -38.16
C ASP A 707 -10.21 -18.66 -38.97
N ALA A 708 -8.93 -18.25 -38.95
CA ALA A 708 -8.46 -17.08 -39.68
C ALA A 708 -8.52 -17.24 -41.22
N THR A 709 -8.76 -18.46 -41.74
CA THR A 709 -8.92 -18.68 -43.19
C THR A 709 -10.30 -18.35 -43.71
N THR A 710 -11.25 -18.12 -42.79
CA THR A 710 -12.65 -17.80 -43.08
C THR A 710 -12.73 -16.67 -44.09
N ALA A 711 -13.35 -16.96 -45.23
CA ALA A 711 -13.72 -15.98 -46.24
C ALA A 711 -14.90 -16.54 -47.04
N TRP A 712 -15.81 -15.65 -47.42
CA TRP A 712 -16.99 -15.99 -48.21
C TRP A 712 -16.84 -15.42 -49.61
N THR A 713 -17.08 -16.25 -50.62
CA THR A 713 -17.13 -15.80 -52.02
C THR A 713 -18.59 -15.70 -52.46
N THR A 714 -19.02 -14.50 -52.85
CA THR A 714 -20.40 -14.20 -53.23
C THR A 714 -20.48 -13.77 -54.69
N GLN A 715 -21.50 -14.27 -55.41
CA GLN A 715 -21.76 -13.88 -56.80
C GLN A 715 -22.33 -12.47 -56.89
N VAL A 716 -21.83 -11.68 -57.85
CA VAL A 716 -22.33 -10.32 -58.15
C VAL A 716 -23.65 -10.36 -58.92
N VAL A 717 -23.84 -11.39 -59.75
CA VAL A 717 -24.98 -11.48 -60.68
C VAL A 717 -26.31 -11.60 -59.93
N GLY A 718 -27.23 -10.68 -60.23
CA GLY A 718 -28.58 -10.65 -59.69
C GLY A 718 -28.77 -9.78 -58.46
N HIS A 719 -27.70 -9.16 -57.92
CA HIS A 719 -27.78 -8.26 -56.76
C HIS A 719 -28.60 -8.85 -55.60
N ASN A 720 -28.39 -10.13 -55.31
CA ASN A 720 -29.11 -10.80 -54.24
C ASN A 720 -28.35 -10.63 -52.92
N GLN A 721 -29.04 -10.21 -51.88
CA GLN A 721 -28.52 -10.27 -50.51
C GLN A 721 -28.19 -11.73 -50.15
N ARG A 722 -27.00 -11.95 -49.60
CA ARG A 722 -26.52 -13.25 -49.13
C ARG A 722 -26.13 -13.17 -47.68
N GLU A 723 -26.73 -14.02 -46.86
CA GLU A 723 -26.25 -14.29 -45.51
C GLU A 723 -24.93 -15.06 -45.60
N ILE A 724 -23.89 -14.56 -44.93
CA ILE A 724 -22.57 -15.18 -44.89
C ILE A 724 -22.21 -15.69 -43.50
N ALA A 725 -22.76 -15.10 -42.43
CA ALA A 725 -22.60 -15.60 -41.07
C ALA A 725 -23.89 -15.44 -40.28
N SER A 726 -24.20 -16.40 -39.41
CA SER A 726 -25.34 -16.30 -38.51
C SER A 726 -25.14 -17.09 -37.22
N HIS A 727 -25.74 -16.59 -36.14
CA HIS A 727 -25.88 -17.30 -34.88
C HIS A 727 -27.12 -16.82 -34.15
N ALA A 728 -28.02 -17.74 -33.80
CA ALA A 728 -29.26 -17.45 -33.07
C ALA A 728 -30.05 -16.28 -33.70
N SER A 729 -30.19 -15.13 -33.02
CA SER A 729 -30.91 -13.98 -33.57
C SER A 729 -30.11 -13.17 -34.57
N CYS A 730 -28.77 -13.23 -34.55
CA CYS A 730 -27.91 -12.37 -35.35
C CYS A 730 -27.58 -12.97 -36.71
N HIS A 731 -27.81 -12.19 -37.76
CA HIS A 731 -27.45 -12.55 -39.14
C HIS A 731 -26.60 -11.44 -39.77
N PHE A 732 -25.55 -11.83 -40.49
CA PHE A 732 -24.69 -10.91 -41.24
C PHE A 732 -24.82 -11.22 -42.73
N GLY A 733 -25.31 -10.25 -43.50
CA GLY A 733 -25.52 -10.38 -44.93
C GLY A 733 -24.78 -9.35 -45.75
N VAL A 734 -24.48 -9.71 -47.01
CA VAL A 734 -23.76 -8.89 -47.98
C VAL A 734 -24.42 -8.94 -49.35
N GLU A 735 -24.35 -7.84 -50.10
CA GLU A 735 -24.93 -7.67 -51.43
C GLU A 735 -24.05 -6.78 -52.31
N ALA A 736 -23.82 -7.15 -53.57
CA ALA A 736 -23.13 -6.28 -54.52
C ALA A 736 -24.04 -5.11 -54.96
N THR A 737 -23.56 -3.88 -54.85
CA THR A 737 -24.36 -2.67 -55.16
C THR A 737 -24.46 -2.35 -56.66
N LYS A 738 -23.53 -2.85 -57.48
CA LYS A 738 -23.52 -2.71 -58.93
C LYS A 738 -22.80 -3.89 -59.57
N THR A 739 -22.99 -4.07 -60.88
CA THR A 739 -22.22 -5.08 -61.64
C THR A 739 -21.09 -4.34 -62.34
N ASN A 740 -19.85 -4.47 -61.86
CA ASN A 740 -18.70 -3.76 -62.42
C ASN A 740 -17.78 -4.65 -63.27
N GLY A 741 -18.26 -5.78 -63.80
CA GLY A 741 -17.44 -6.72 -64.57
C GLY A 741 -16.73 -7.80 -63.74
N ASN A 742 -16.93 -7.79 -62.42
CA ASN A 742 -16.65 -8.94 -61.57
C ASN A 742 -17.78 -9.98 -61.68
N VAL A 743 -17.44 -11.25 -61.54
CA VAL A 743 -18.40 -12.36 -61.41
C VAL A 743 -18.68 -12.65 -59.94
N ASN A 744 -17.64 -12.56 -59.10
CA ASN A 744 -17.71 -12.77 -57.66
C ASN A 744 -16.89 -11.70 -56.91
N PHE A 745 -17.22 -11.48 -55.63
CA PHE A 745 -16.42 -10.75 -54.64
C PHE A 745 -16.19 -11.60 -53.40
N LYS A 746 -15.19 -11.25 -52.60
CA LYS A 746 -14.85 -11.91 -51.34
C LYS A 746 -15.08 -11.00 -50.14
N VAL A 747 -15.51 -11.58 -49.03
CA VAL A 747 -15.55 -10.94 -47.72
C VAL A 747 -14.80 -11.86 -46.78
N GLY A 748 -13.80 -11.35 -46.11
CA GLY A 748 -12.98 -12.07 -45.15
C GLY A 748 -13.61 -12.12 -43.76
N GLY A 749 -13.14 -13.06 -42.94
CA GLY A 749 -13.58 -13.24 -41.57
C GLY A 749 -13.31 -12.01 -40.70
N GLN A 750 -12.17 -11.35 -40.89
CA GLN A 750 -11.80 -10.17 -40.12
C GLN A 750 -12.71 -8.98 -40.45
N ASP A 751 -13.09 -8.81 -41.72
CA ASP A 751 -14.05 -7.78 -42.15
C ASP A 751 -15.36 -7.87 -41.35
N VAL A 752 -15.86 -9.09 -41.15
CA VAL A 752 -17.10 -9.35 -40.40
C VAL A 752 -16.91 -9.07 -38.90
N ILE A 753 -15.78 -9.49 -38.32
CA ILE A 753 -15.46 -9.25 -36.90
C ILE A 753 -15.39 -7.75 -36.62
N ASP A 754 -14.65 -7.01 -37.44
CA ASP A 754 -14.44 -5.58 -37.27
C ASP A 754 -15.75 -4.82 -37.42
N ILE A 755 -16.56 -5.14 -38.43
CA ILE A 755 -17.86 -4.49 -38.64
C ILE A 755 -18.82 -4.75 -37.48
N ILE A 756 -18.90 -5.98 -36.95
CA ILE A 756 -19.78 -6.29 -35.82
C ILE A 756 -19.30 -5.55 -34.56
N ASN A 757 -17.99 -5.56 -34.27
CA ASN A 757 -17.43 -4.85 -33.12
C ASN A 757 -17.68 -3.33 -33.21
N ASP A 758 -17.42 -2.73 -34.37
CA ASP A 758 -17.65 -1.30 -34.61
C ASP A 758 -19.13 -0.93 -34.52
N ALA A 759 -20.02 -1.74 -35.09
CA ALA A 759 -21.46 -1.52 -35.02
C ALA A 759 -21.96 -1.59 -33.57
N ILE A 760 -21.51 -2.58 -32.79
CA ILE A 760 -21.83 -2.69 -31.36
C ILE A 760 -21.33 -1.44 -30.61
N ALA A 761 -20.07 -1.05 -30.82
CA ALA A 761 -19.48 0.11 -30.14
C ALA A 761 -20.21 1.42 -30.48
N LYS A 762 -20.69 1.56 -31.71
CA LYS A 762 -21.35 2.79 -32.19
C LYS A 762 -22.84 2.86 -31.84
N PHE A 763 -23.57 1.74 -31.90
CA PHE A 763 -25.05 1.78 -31.95
C PHE A 763 -25.79 0.83 -31.00
N ALA A 764 -25.10 -0.08 -30.30
CA ALA A 764 -25.78 -1.03 -29.42
C ALA A 764 -26.56 -0.29 -28.32
N ARG A 765 -27.84 -0.66 -28.15
CA ARG A 765 -28.72 -0.14 -27.10
C ARG A 765 -29.70 -1.21 -26.67
N ASP A 766 -30.01 -1.23 -25.37
CA ASP A 766 -30.93 -2.20 -24.76
C ASP A 766 -30.57 -3.68 -25.05
N GLY A 767 -29.28 -3.96 -25.26
CA GLY A 767 -28.77 -5.30 -25.58
C GLY A 767 -29.01 -5.75 -27.02
N LEU A 768 -29.53 -4.87 -27.89
CA LEU A 768 -29.81 -5.14 -29.30
C LEU A 768 -28.89 -4.33 -30.23
N ILE A 769 -28.68 -4.82 -31.45
CA ILE A 769 -27.88 -4.14 -32.47
C ILE A 769 -28.43 -4.41 -33.87
N GLY A 770 -28.70 -3.37 -34.64
CA GLY A 770 -28.98 -3.47 -36.07
C GLY A 770 -28.20 -2.38 -36.80
N ALA A 771 -27.48 -2.73 -37.85
CA ALA A 771 -26.67 -1.77 -38.59
C ALA A 771 -26.52 -2.19 -40.04
N LYS A 772 -26.26 -1.23 -40.92
CA LYS A 772 -25.88 -1.50 -42.31
C LYS A 772 -24.87 -0.50 -42.80
N GLY A 773 -24.21 -0.82 -43.90
CA GLY A 773 -23.15 0.01 -44.42
C GLY A 773 -22.68 -0.40 -45.80
N ASN A 774 -21.77 0.38 -46.36
CA ASN A 774 -21.06 0.08 -47.60
C ASN A 774 -19.56 -0.06 -47.33
N MET A 775 -18.93 -0.98 -48.04
CA MET A 775 -17.49 -1.23 -48.07
C MET A 775 -17.07 -1.65 -49.48
N ASP A 776 -15.78 -1.52 -49.81
CA ASP A 776 -15.23 -1.95 -51.09
C ASP A 776 -14.42 -3.24 -50.92
N CYS A 777 -14.83 -4.33 -51.57
CA CYS A 777 -14.24 -5.66 -51.38
C CYS A 777 -13.48 -6.18 -52.61
N ASN A 778 -12.59 -7.14 -52.42
CA ASN A 778 -11.83 -7.76 -53.50
C ASN A 778 -12.73 -8.57 -54.44
N GLY A 779 -12.81 -8.15 -55.71
CA GLY A 779 -13.46 -8.89 -56.79
C GLY A 779 -12.47 -9.67 -57.64
N ASN A 780 -12.97 -10.60 -58.45
CA ASN A 780 -12.12 -11.46 -59.29
C ASN A 780 -11.39 -10.72 -60.45
N VAL A 781 -11.78 -9.48 -60.76
CA VAL A 781 -11.14 -8.62 -61.78
C VAL A 781 -10.66 -7.30 -61.17
N LYS A 782 -11.45 -6.69 -60.28
CA LYS A 782 -11.15 -5.43 -59.57
C LYS A 782 -12.01 -5.32 -58.31
N SER A 783 -11.80 -4.26 -57.51
CA SER A 783 -12.65 -3.98 -56.34
C SER A 783 -14.15 -3.88 -56.70
N GLU A 784 -15.00 -4.43 -55.83
CA GLU A 784 -16.45 -4.49 -55.94
C GLU A 784 -17.10 -3.85 -54.70
N PRO A 785 -17.91 -2.79 -54.85
CA PRO A 785 -18.63 -2.18 -53.73
C PRO A 785 -19.80 -3.05 -53.25
N VAL A 786 -19.78 -3.31 -51.95
CA VAL A 786 -20.67 -4.22 -51.23
C VAL A 786 -21.46 -3.45 -50.19
N LEU A 787 -22.78 -3.70 -50.14
CA LEU A 787 -23.64 -3.32 -49.04
C LEU A 787 -23.66 -4.49 -48.04
N TRP A 788 -23.43 -4.21 -46.75
CA TRP A 788 -23.54 -5.19 -45.67
C TRP A 788 -24.64 -4.80 -44.69
N GLY A 789 -25.14 -5.77 -43.93
CA GLY A 789 -26.12 -5.52 -42.86
C GLY A 789 -26.09 -6.59 -41.76
N ILE A 790 -26.32 -6.14 -40.53
CA ILE A 790 -26.60 -6.94 -39.33
C ILE A 790 -28.10 -6.84 -39.07
N TYR A 791 -28.82 -7.95 -39.14
CA TYR A 791 -30.28 -8.00 -39.03
C TYR A 791 -30.78 -9.23 -38.28
#